data_AF-A0A814P8D2-F1
#
_entry.id   AF-A0A814P8D2-F1
#
_cell.length_a   1.000
_cell.length_b   1.000
_cell.length_c   1.000
_cell.angle_alpha   90.00
_cell.angle_beta   90.00
_cell.angle_gamma   90.00
#
_symmetry.space_group_name_H-M   'P 1'
#
loop_
_entity.id
_entity.type
_entity.pdbx_description
1 polymer ?
#
loop_
_entity_poly.entity_id
_entity_poly.type
_entity_poly.pdbx_seq_one_letter_code
_entity_poly.pdbx_strand_id
1 'polypeptide(L)'
;MSNRSISSYNIQSERGNIEDKVDDEYDKLEQNYRQLTPTNQHIKRNIILLGSTKSGKTTLVEVLADPRYRPPYQRLGLSQNQLATKKKIKCSTSTHFTLTIVEIPGNMLDKEQDLAKINETCIELGVTQFHYICVCTSFENGISDKDIKLFERLIKHFGEASIKPYLSLIVTRCESKDEESRANMKKELNRDFHFSRLMQWFNRRVHFIGALDPIDWDQGYEEVILDQFQTIYNDRQHFLQFIEHDCNIEPFTIESQMKNSSVISSSENTFRNSHVLPTNDSKTNARNWITSVTILILLITCIAAVAKRHPNILSNIFSSNWFTGESIDSANPENLPIYEDELPALNSVWPQPRYLNVSMDLVYIDPDKFVIDSNLKRCDVIDNAIKNYRNIFHPSKLNIHSLPENIDEKKIFSVLSIEIKSEKCERYPTFHVDESYNITIEEAYGKIQANTIWGALHGLTTFSQLHFVTDGNQLVINAPITIEDEPRFPYRGILLDTSRNFLRTSVIKKHLDMMAYNKFNVLHWRIVGDQSWPFISKQYPTLTEKGAFSLDHVYTPGDVQDIIEYARLRGIRIIPELNAPGHIGALGRAFPDFLINCYNESTRQIIDPTKTEIYSFIEIILKEIKQTFENEFYIHLGMDEVYSACCTSNLNLEKFMNKNKMSKYTDLMRYYTSKILDIAQNIGAKSMVWQDVWNDDVKLPLEVVIEIWKDDSWSTYLSKAINEGYNVVLAAPFNLSMMSYRKYDKSDSVMNAEFSKWYNIDLFANFIGDETARKRLIGGEATLCGEFVDDFNSLSRFWPRALVVAEKLWSLPDVNNMYDVTGRFHIQRSRLHNLSMY
;
A
#
# COMPACT_ATOMS: atom_id res chain seq x y z
N MET A 1 -33.93 0.88 -36.52
CA MET A 1 -33.26 1.98 -37.23
C MET A 1 -31.76 1.71 -37.22
N SER A 2 -31.19 1.64 -38.41
CA SER A 2 -29.76 1.63 -38.81
C SER A 2 -28.70 0.92 -37.95
N ASN A 3 -28.13 -0.13 -38.55
CA ASN A 3 -26.75 -0.60 -38.37
C ASN A 3 -25.75 0.55 -38.22
N ARG A 4 -24.90 0.49 -37.19
CA ARG A 4 -23.55 1.08 -37.20
C ARG A 4 -22.57 0.09 -36.59
N SER A 5 -21.85 -0.61 -37.45
CA SER A 5 -20.54 -1.17 -37.17
C SER A 5 -19.58 0.00 -36.88
N ILE A 6 -19.03 0.09 -35.67
CA ILE A 6 -17.93 1.02 -35.37
C ILE A 6 -16.65 0.20 -35.43
N SER A 7 -15.83 0.50 -36.44
CA SER A 7 -14.49 -0.01 -36.64
C SER A 7 -13.55 0.53 -35.56
N SER A 8 -12.87 -0.35 -34.83
CA SER A 8 -11.83 -0.02 -33.84
C SER A 8 -10.51 0.48 -34.44
N TYR A 9 -10.48 0.82 -35.73
CA TYR A 9 -9.26 1.26 -36.44
C TYR A 9 -9.07 2.78 -36.51
N ASN A 10 -9.98 3.60 -35.96
CA ASN A 10 -9.93 5.08 -36.11
C ASN A 10 -9.73 5.89 -34.81
N ILE A 11 -9.91 5.32 -33.62
CA ILE A 11 -9.91 6.13 -32.37
C ILE A 11 -8.53 6.72 -32.06
N GLN A 12 -7.43 5.99 -32.31
CA GLN A 12 -6.08 6.54 -32.14
C GLN A 12 -5.74 7.62 -33.18
N SER A 13 -6.28 7.53 -34.42
CA SER A 13 -6.07 8.56 -35.45
C SER A 13 -6.94 9.80 -35.23
N GLU A 14 -8.15 9.64 -34.69
CA GLU A 14 -9.03 10.76 -34.34
C GLU A 14 -8.52 11.50 -33.11
N ARG A 15 -7.98 10.78 -32.11
CA ARG A 15 -7.32 11.38 -30.95
C ARG A 15 -6.09 12.20 -31.34
N GLY A 16 -5.20 11.66 -32.18
CA GLY A 16 -4.05 12.42 -32.71
C GLY A 16 -4.49 13.70 -33.43
N ASN A 17 -5.55 13.64 -34.24
CA ASN A 17 -6.09 14.81 -34.93
C ASN A 17 -6.71 15.88 -34.00
N ILE A 18 -7.30 15.50 -32.87
CA ILE A 18 -7.84 16.47 -31.89
C ILE A 18 -6.69 17.09 -31.09
N GLU A 19 -5.66 16.31 -30.75
CA GLU A 19 -4.48 16.77 -29.97
C GLU A 19 -3.73 17.85 -30.75
N ASP A 20 -3.49 17.61 -32.05
CA ASP A 20 -2.85 18.55 -32.95
C ASP A 20 -3.67 19.84 -33.14
N LYS A 21 -5.01 19.74 -33.20
CA LYS A 21 -5.90 20.92 -33.36
C LYS A 21 -5.95 21.80 -32.11
N VAL A 22 -5.99 21.21 -30.92
CA VAL A 22 -5.94 21.97 -29.65
C VAL A 22 -4.59 22.68 -29.52
N ASP A 23 -3.50 22.03 -29.93
CA ASP A 23 -2.18 22.65 -29.94
C ASP A 23 -2.08 23.79 -30.96
N ASP A 24 -2.65 23.62 -32.16
CA ASP A 24 -2.76 24.68 -33.18
C ASP A 24 -3.58 25.90 -32.71
N GLU A 25 -4.69 25.66 -32.00
CA GLU A 25 -5.54 26.72 -31.45
C GLU A 25 -4.85 27.44 -30.30
N TYR A 26 -4.16 26.69 -29.43
CA TYR A 26 -3.31 27.23 -28.39
C TYR A 26 -2.23 28.16 -28.95
N ASP A 27 -1.51 27.72 -29.98
CA ASP A 27 -0.46 28.50 -30.64
C ASP A 27 -1.01 29.81 -31.25
N LYS A 28 -2.21 29.78 -31.83
CA LYS A 28 -2.88 31.00 -32.36
C LYS A 28 -3.25 31.98 -31.26
N LEU A 29 -3.84 31.49 -30.16
CA LEU A 29 -4.22 32.33 -29.03
C LEU A 29 -2.99 32.95 -28.35
N GLU A 30 -1.91 32.18 -28.20
CA GLU A 30 -0.66 32.68 -27.65
C GLU A 30 -0.02 33.75 -28.55
N GLN A 31 -0.05 33.57 -29.88
CA GLN A 31 0.42 34.59 -30.82
C GLN A 31 -0.39 35.90 -30.72
N ASN A 32 -1.72 35.82 -30.60
CA ASN A 32 -2.58 36.98 -30.40
C ASN A 32 -2.29 37.68 -29.06
N TYR A 33 -2.08 36.91 -27.98
CA TYR A 33 -1.69 37.46 -26.68
C TYR A 33 -0.36 38.21 -26.75
N ARG A 34 0.66 37.64 -27.41
CA ARG A 34 1.98 38.26 -27.60
C ARG A 34 1.93 39.62 -28.33
N GLN A 35 0.93 39.84 -29.18
CA GLN A 35 0.74 41.13 -29.87
C GLN A 35 0.12 42.21 -28.96
N LEU A 36 -0.55 41.82 -27.87
CA LEU A 36 -1.26 42.72 -26.95
C LEU A 36 -0.41 43.21 -25.76
N THR A 37 0.66 42.49 -25.37
CA THR A 37 1.52 42.82 -24.22
C THR A 37 3.00 43.05 -24.61
N PRO A 38 3.39 44.28 -24.98
CA PRO A 38 4.76 44.61 -25.36
C PRO A 38 5.55 45.20 -24.17
N THR A 39 6.10 44.37 -23.27
CA THR A 39 7.07 44.86 -22.25
C THR A 39 8.15 43.85 -21.88
N ASN A 40 9.39 44.08 -22.35
CA ASN A 40 10.61 43.29 -22.09
C ASN A 40 11.13 43.34 -20.61
N GLN A 41 10.28 43.46 -19.60
CA GLN A 41 10.70 43.48 -18.19
C GLN A 41 10.62 42.09 -17.55
N HIS A 42 11.51 41.79 -16.61
CA HIS A 42 11.41 40.59 -15.78
C HIS A 42 10.65 40.94 -14.50
N ILE A 43 9.43 40.42 -14.33
CA ILE A 43 8.57 40.72 -13.19
C ILE A 43 8.56 39.51 -12.26
N LYS A 44 9.03 39.67 -11.02
CA LYS A 44 8.99 38.61 -10.00
C LYS A 44 7.76 38.80 -9.13
N ARG A 45 6.96 37.74 -8.94
CA ARG A 45 5.81 37.74 -8.03
C ARG A 45 5.92 36.55 -7.09
N ASN A 46 5.63 36.79 -5.82
CA ASN A 46 5.59 35.74 -4.80
C ASN A 46 4.12 35.60 -4.38
N ILE A 47 3.56 34.40 -4.54
CA ILE A 47 2.16 34.09 -4.31
C ILE A 47 2.08 32.98 -3.27
N ILE A 48 1.30 33.20 -2.22
CA ILE A 48 1.03 32.18 -1.20
C ILE A 48 -0.29 31.49 -1.57
N LEU A 49 -0.28 30.17 -1.71
CA LEU A 49 -1.47 29.37 -2.00
C LEU A 49 -1.94 28.62 -0.75
N LEU A 50 -3.16 28.93 -0.31
CA LEU A 50 -3.78 28.34 0.86
C LEU A 50 -5.02 27.56 0.45
N GLY A 51 -5.30 26.44 1.11
CA GLY A 51 -6.49 25.63 0.82
C GLY A 51 -6.33 24.18 1.24
N SER A 52 -7.46 23.46 1.35
CA SER A 52 -7.45 22.04 1.69
C SER A 52 -6.85 21.18 0.58
N THR A 53 -6.49 19.93 0.86
CA THR A 53 -5.98 18.98 -0.15
C THR A 53 -6.99 18.69 -1.27
N LYS A 54 -8.28 18.95 -1.05
CA LYS A 54 -9.37 18.76 -2.02
C LYS A 54 -9.66 19.99 -2.88
N SER A 55 -9.01 21.13 -2.60
CA SER A 55 -9.27 22.42 -3.26
C SER A 55 -8.71 22.56 -4.67
N GLY A 56 -7.98 21.56 -5.19
CA GLY A 56 -7.43 21.58 -6.56
C GLY A 56 -6.22 22.49 -6.76
N LYS A 57 -5.55 22.94 -5.69
CA LYS A 57 -4.32 23.77 -5.75
C LYS A 57 -3.23 23.21 -6.65
N THR A 58 -3.01 21.90 -6.61
CA THR A 58 -2.02 21.24 -7.47
C THR A 58 -2.35 21.42 -8.95
N THR A 59 -3.63 21.25 -9.31
CA THR A 59 -4.09 21.48 -10.68
C THR A 59 -3.81 22.92 -11.12
N LEU A 60 -4.09 23.91 -10.27
CA LEU A 60 -3.74 25.31 -10.52
C LEU A 60 -2.23 25.49 -10.78
N VAL A 61 -1.39 24.91 -9.93
CA VAL A 61 0.08 25.00 -10.03
C VAL A 61 0.60 24.38 -11.33
N GLU A 62 0.09 23.22 -11.73
CA GLU A 62 0.50 22.55 -12.98
C GLU A 62 -0.02 23.29 -14.21
N VAL A 63 -1.27 23.77 -14.16
CA VAL A 63 -1.86 24.59 -15.22
C VAL A 63 -1.11 25.90 -15.47
N LEU A 64 -0.61 26.53 -14.40
CA LEU A 64 0.19 27.76 -14.53
C LEU A 64 1.61 27.49 -15.02
N ALA A 65 2.14 26.28 -14.79
CA ALA A 65 3.46 25.88 -15.23
C ALA A 65 3.48 25.45 -16.71
N ASP A 66 2.43 24.74 -17.13
CA ASP A 66 2.21 24.36 -18.50
C ASP A 66 0.76 24.65 -18.88
N PRO A 67 0.49 25.69 -19.68
CA PRO A 67 -0.86 25.96 -20.16
C PRO A 67 -1.40 24.88 -21.11
N ARG A 68 -0.59 23.93 -21.58
CA ARG A 68 -1.05 22.73 -22.28
C ARG A 68 -1.26 21.55 -21.34
N TYR A 69 -1.17 21.76 -20.03
CA TYR A 69 -1.35 20.71 -19.04
C TYR A 69 -2.71 20.03 -19.20
N ARG A 70 -2.63 18.74 -19.55
CA ARG A 70 -3.74 17.79 -19.60
C ARG A 70 -3.52 16.82 -18.43
N PRO A 71 -4.38 16.82 -17.39
CA PRO A 71 -4.22 15.90 -16.28
C PRO A 71 -4.26 14.47 -16.79
N PRO A 72 -3.36 13.56 -16.38
CA PRO A 72 -3.46 12.15 -16.75
C PRO A 72 -4.77 11.54 -16.22
N TYR A 73 -5.25 10.47 -16.88
CA TYR A 73 -6.45 9.70 -16.47
C TYR A 73 -6.42 9.29 -14.97
N GLN A 74 -5.22 9.20 -14.40
CA GLN A 74 -5.00 9.17 -12.96
C GLN A 74 -4.73 10.58 -12.44
N ARG A 75 -5.69 11.12 -11.68
CA ARG A 75 -5.46 12.33 -10.89
C ARG A 75 -4.29 12.08 -9.94
N LEU A 76 -3.20 12.82 -10.14
CA LEU A 76 -2.06 12.88 -9.22
C LEU A 76 -2.57 13.31 -7.83
N GLY A 77 -2.79 12.35 -6.95
CA GLY A 77 -2.92 12.61 -5.53
C GLY A 77 -1.52 12.90 -4.98
N LEU A 78 -1.14 14.18 -4.90
CA LEU A 78 0.07 14.54 -4.18
C LEU A 78 -0.04 14.12 -2.72
N SER A 79 1.10 13.71 -2.16
CA SER A 79 1.24 13.22 -0.79
C SER A 79 0.80 14.29 0.22
N GLN A 80 0.03 13.88 1.24
CA GLN A 80 -0.48 14.77 2.29
C GLN A 80 0.60 15.28 3.26
N ASN A 81 1.89 14.96 3.03
CA ASN A 81 2.95 15.10 4.04
C ASN A 81 4.02 16.16 3.73
N GLN A 82 3.91 16.95 2.65
CA GLN A 82 4.79 18.11 2.49
C GLN A 82 4.23 19.28 3.31
N LEU A 83 4.99 19.72 4.32
CA LEU A 83 4.62 20.82 5.21
C LEU A 83 4.53 22.16 4.43
N ALA A 84 5.38 22.41 3.45
CA ALA A 84 5.15 23.42 2.43
C ALA A 84 6.12 23.20 1.27
N THR A 85 5.77 23.74 0.10
CA THR A 85 6.60 23.60 -1.09
C THR A 85 6.75 24.94 -1.80
N LYS A 86 7.99 25.32 -2.09
CA LYS A 86 8.33 26.49 -2.91
C LYS A 86 8.58 26.06 -4.35
N LYS A 87 7.61 26.30 -5.24
CA LYS A 87 7.77 26.06 -6.69
C LYS A 87 8.03 27.39 -7.38
N LYS A 88 9.14 27.50 -8.11
CA LYS A 88 9.38 28.62 -9.03
C LYS A 88 8.81 28.24 -10.40
N ILE A 89 7.78 28.97 -10.83
CA ILE A 89 7.17 28.80 -12.14
C ILE A 89 7.59 29.98 -13.01
N LYS A 90 8.07 29.68 -14.21
CA LYS A 90 8.30 30.68 -15.26
C LYS A 90 7.16 30.61 -16.26
N CYS A 91 6.35 31.65 -16.34
CA CYS A 91 5.37 31.83 -17.42
C CYS A 91 6.04 32.65 -18.55
N SER A 92 5.93 32.25 -19.82
CA SER A 92 6.61 32.90 -20.98
C SER A 92 5.63 33.78 -21.81
N THR A 93 5.98 34.68 -22.76
CA THR A 93 7.21 34.93 -23.57
C THR A 93 7.50 36.42 -23.90
N SER A 94 6.68 37.42 -23.52
CA SER A 94 7.00 38.85 -23.76
C SER A 94 7.48 39.61 -22.52
N THR A 95 7.17 39.09 -21.32
CA THR A 95 7.61 39.58 -20.01
C THR A 95 8.06 38.36 -19.21
N HIS A 96 9.23 38.39 -18.58
CA HIS A 96 9.72 37.21 -17.85
C HIS A 96 9.12 37.19 -16.45
N PHE A 97 8.04 36.43 -16.25
CA PHE A 97 7.49 36.25 -14.91
C PHE A 97 8.20 35.12 -14.19
N THR A 98 8.62 35.38 -12.96
CA THR A 98 8.95 34.29 -12.02
C THR A 98 7.93 34.33 -10.90
N LEU A 99 6.99 33.39 -10.94
CA LEU A 99 6.05 33.16 -9.85
C LEU A 99 6.71 32.23 -8.84
N THR A 100 6.91 32.71 -7.63
CA THR A 100 7.27 31.84 -6.51
C THR A 100 5.99 31.47 -5.79
N ILE A 101 5.57 30.22 -5.93
CA ILE A 101 4.41 29.68 -5.24
C ILE A 101 4.87 29.00 -3.97
N VAL A 102 4.34 29.43 -2.84
CA VAL A 102 4.46 28.73 -1.56
C VAL A 102 3.12 28.07 -1.28
N GLU A 103 3.06 26.75 -1.34
CA GLU A 103 1.86 26.00 -0.97
C GLU A 103 1.89 25.67 0.52
N ILE A 104 0.83 26.05 1.25
CA ILE A 104 0.65 25.65 2.65
C ILE A 104 -0.57 24.72 2.75
N PRO A 105 -0.41 23.52 3.33
CA PRO A 105 -1.49 22.56 3.55
C PRO A 105 -2.59 23.12 4.44
N GLY A 106 -3.85 22.78 4.14
CA GLY A 106 -5.00 23.26 4.93
C GLY A 106 -5.04 22.73 6.38
N ASN A 107 -4.48 21.55 6.65
CA ASN A 107 -4.37 20.96 7.99
C ASN A 107 -3.37 21.69 8.89
N MET A 108 -2.43 22.45 8.32
CA MET A 108 -1.51 23.33 9.06
C MET A 108 -2.15 24.64 9.52
N LEU A 109 -3.46 24.82 9.33
CA LEU A 109 -4.15 26.07 9.60
C LEU A 109 -5.33 25.87 10.57
N ASP A 110 -5.35 24.72 11.25
CA ASP A 110 -6.44 24.28 12.14
C ASP A 110 -6.33 24.85 13.57
N LYS A 111 -5.18 25.39 14.00
CA LYS A 111 -5.00 26.09 15.30
C LYS A 111 -4.35 27.47 15.14
N GLU A 112 -4.62 28.39 16.05
CA GLU A 112 -4.08 29.76 16.03
C GLU A 112 -2.55 29.81 16.17
N GLN A 113 -1.96 28.83 16.87
CA GLN A 113 -0.51 28.62 16.97
C GLN A 113 0.14 28.15 15.66
N ASP A 114 -0.61 27.51 14.75
CA ASP A 114 -0.06 27.04 13.48
C ASP A 114 0.01 28.16 12.41
N LEU A 115 -0.65 29.29 12.63
CA LEU A 115 -0.56 30.45 11.72
C LEU A 115 0.81 31.15 11.81
N ALA A 116 1.47 31.11 12.98
CA ALA A 116 2.84 31.61 13.14
C ALA A 116 3.83 30.81 12.27
N LYS A 117 3.57 29.51 12.07
CA LYS A 117 4.35 28.65 11.18
C LYS A 117 4.29 29.12 9.73
N ILE A 118 3.24 29.83 9.28
CA ILE A 118 3.21 30.41 7.92
C ILE A 118 4.40 31.34 7.72
N ASN A 119 4.67 32.21 8.69
CA ASN A 119 5.75 33.18 8.61
C ASN A 119 7.12 32.47 8.68
N GLU A 120 7.27 31.53 9.63
CA GLU A 120 8.49 30.73 9.79
C GLU A 120 8.79 29.92 8.53
N THR A 121 7.81 29.18 8.01
CA THR A 121 7.92 28.39 6.78
C THR A 121 8.22 29.27 5.56
N CYS A 122 7.61 30.46 5.45
CA CYS A 122 7.97 31.38 4.37
C CYS A 122 9.42 31.86 4.50
N ILE A 123 9.89 32.15 5.72
CA ILE A 123 11.28 32.58 5.99
C ILE A 123 12.27 31.45 5.70
N GLU A 124 12.01 30.23 6.17
CA GLU A 124 12.83 29.03 5.91
C GLU A 124 12.96 28.75 4.41
N LEU A 125 11.87 28.94 3.66
CA LEU A 125 11.87 28.82 2.20
C LEU A 125 12.49 30.04 1.51
N GLY A 126 12.98 31.05 2.23
CA GLY A 126 13.59 32.27 1.70
C GLY A 126 12.60 33.15 0.93
N VAL A 127 11.37 33.27 1.44
CA VAL A 127 10.30 34.16 0.96
C VAL A 127 9.98 35.13 2.09
N THR A 128 10.59 36.31 2.07
CA THR A 128 10.39 37.36 3.10
C THR A 128 9.33 38.40 2.71
N GLN A 129 8.85 38.34 1.47
CA GLN A 129 7.86 39.27 0.91
C GLN A 129 6.89 38.54 -0.04
N PHE A 130 5.61 38.91 -0.05
CA PHE A 130 4.61 38.38 -0.99
C PHE A 130 3.73 39.46 -1.62
N HIS A 131 3.20 39.18 -2.81
CA HIS A 131 2.35 40.10 -3.59
C HIS A 131 0.88 39.67 -3.56
N TYR A 132 0.60 38.38 -3.38
CA TYR A 132 -0.77 37.86 -3.31
C TYR A 132 -0.86 36.70 -2.34
N ILE A 133 -1.99 36.61 -1.64
CA ILE A 133 -2.44 35.44 -0.91
C ILE A 133 -3.70 34.93 -1.61
N CYS A 134 -3.56 33.81 -2.30
CA CYS A 134 -4.66 33.19 -3.00
C CYS A 134 -5.15 32.00 -2.20
N VAL A 135 -6.44 32.01 -1.85
CA VAL A 135 -7.05 30.86 -1.20
C VAL A 135 -7.87 30.10 -2.23
N CYS A 136 -7.69 28.79 -2.26
CA CYS A 136 -8.25 27.92 -3.28
C CYS A 136 -9.41 27.10 -2.71
N THR A 137 -10.47 26.98 -3.49
CA THR A 137 -11.56 26.03 -3.30
C THR A 137 -11.90 25.36 -4.64
N SER A 138 -12.64 24.26 -4.62
CA SER A 138 -13.14 23.61 -5.83
C SER A 138 -14.62 23.88 -6.03
N PHE A 139 -15.05 24.13 -7.27
CA PHE A 139 -16.45 24.36 -7.63
C PHE A 139 -17.37 23.19 -7.19
N GLU A 140 -16.92 21.95 -7.37
CA GLU A 140 -17.70 20.73 -7.07
C GLU A 140 -18.02 20.53 -5.58
N ASN A 141 -17.09 20.88 -4.69
CA ASN A 141 -17.23 20.66 -3.25
C ASN A 141 -17.83 21.87 -2.50
N GLY A 142 -18.03 22.99 -3.20
CA GLY A 142 -18.44 24.25 -2.60
C GLY A 142 -17.39 24.80 -1.61
N ILE A 143 -17.77 25.83 -0.83
CA ILE A 143 -16.95 26.33 0.27
C ILE A 143 -17.51 25.79 1.59
N SER A 144 -16.70 25.06 2.35
CA SER A 144 -17.14 24.47 3.62
C SER A 144 -17.01 25.44 4.79
N ASP A 145 -17.72 25.19 5.90
CA ASP A 145 -17.55 25.94 7.15
C ASP A 145 -16.11 25.93 7.67
N LYS A 146 -15.32 24.91 7.33
CA LYS A 146 -13.90 24.82 7.67
C LYS A 146 -13.08 25.83 6.86
N ASP A 147 -13.39 25.97 5.57
CA ASP A 147 -12.76 26.97 4.71
C ASP A 147 -13.11 28.38 5.18
N ILE A 148 -14.38 28.65 5.55
CA ILE A 148 -14.82 29.91 6.17
C ILE A 148 -13.99 30.24 7.42
N LYS A 149 -13.89 29.29 8.36
CA LYS A 149 -13.11 29.48 9.60
C LYS A 149 -11.62 29.68 9.33
N LEU A 150 -11.08 29.02 8.31
CA LEU A 150 -9.71 29.21 7.87
C LEU A 150 -9.48 30.65 7.40
N PHE A 151 -10.38 31.19 6.57
CA PHE A 151 -10.32 32.57 6.10
C PHE A 151 -10.33 33.58 7.25
N GLU A 152 -11.27 33.43 8.19
CA GLU A 152 -11.40 34.33 9.34
C GLU A 152 -10.13 34.36 10.20
N ARG A 153 -9.50 33.20 10.38
CA ARG A 153 -8.27 33.05 11.17
C ARG A 153 -7.04 33.67 10.49
N LEU A 154 -6.87 33.46 9.20
CA LEU A 154 -5.79 34.08 8.42
C LEU A 154 -5.87 35.60 8.47
N ILE A 155 -7.07 36.14 8.30
CA ILE A 155 -7.33 37.58 8.34
C ILE A 155 -7.05 38.14 9.74
N LYS A 156 -7.44 37.41 10.79
CA LYS A 156 -7.12 37.79 12.17
C LYS A 156 -5.61 37.81 12.44
N HIS A 157 -4.87 36.84 11.90
CA HIS A 157 -3.42 36.72 12.09
C HIS A 157 -2.65 37.88 11.43
N PHE A 158 -2.90 38.14 10.15
CA PHE A 158 -2.20 39.22 9.43
C PHE A 158 -2.79 40.61 9.66
N GLY A 159 -3.95 40.70 10.31
CA GLY A 159 -4.70 41.93 10.51
C GLY A 159 -5.51 42.31 9.27
N GLU A 160 -6.82 42.49 9.45
CA GLU A 160 -7.78 42.68 8.35
C GLU A 160 -7.43 43.85 7.44
N ALA A 161 -7.08 45.02 7.98
CA ALA A 161 -6.74 46.20 7.18
C ALA A 161 -5.42 46.03 6.41
N SER A 162 -4.49 45.22 6.92
CA SER A 162 -3.14 45.07 6.38
C SER A 162 -3.07 44.11 5.21
N ILE A 163 -3.83 43.01 5.25
CA ILE A 163 -3.74 41.93 4.24
C ILE A 163 -4.82 42.00 3.15
N LYS A 164 -5.92 42.71 3.40
CA LYS A 164 -7.08 42.81 2.49
C LYS A 164 -6.71 43.16 1.04
N PRO A 165 -5.76 44.08 0.74
CA PRO A 165 -5.37 44.37 -0.65
C PRO A 165 -4.70 43.22 -1.39
N TYR A 166 -4.17 42.22 -0.66
CA TYR A 166 -3.37 41.12 -1.21
C TYR A 166 -4.17 39.82 -1.36
N LEU A 167 -5.42 39.78 -0.86
CA LEU A 167 -6.21 38.55 -0.80
C LEU A 167 -6.98 38.30 -2.11
N SER A 168 -7.04 37.05 -2.57
CA SER A 168 -7.83 36.62 -3.73
C SER A 168 -8.41 35.22 -3.54
N LEU A 169 -9.59 34.97 -4.08
CA LEU A 169 -10.24 33.64 -4.07
C LEU A 169 -10.08 32.98 -5.43
N ILE A 170 -9.55 31.75 -5.44
CA ILE A 170 -9.43 30.93 -6.64
C ILE A 170 -10.41 29.76 -6.54
N VAL A 171 -11.27 29.62 -7.54
CA VAL A 171 -12.21 28.51 -7.67
C VAL A 171 -11.73 27.61 -8.79
N THR A 172 -11.33 26.40 -8.42
CA THR A 172 -10.79 25.38 -9.34
C THR A 172 -11.89 24.43 -9.80
N ARG A 173 -11.61 23.58 -10.81
CA ARG A 173 -12.54 22.59 -11.38
C ARG A 173 -13.76 23.20 -12.07
N CYS A 174 -13.53 24.19 -12.92
CA CYS A 174 -14.58 24.96 -13.60
C CYS A 174 -14.71 24.66 -15.10
N GLU A 175 -14.16 23.53 -15.55
CA GLU A 175 -13.98 23.18 -16.96
C GLU A 175 -15.28 22.96 -17.71
N SER A 176 -16.26 22.34 -17.05
CA SER A 176 -17.57 22.02 -17.60
C SER A 176 -18.64 23.08 -17.28
N LYS A 177 -18.26 24.26 -16.80
CA LYS A 177 -19.19 25.28 -16.30
C LYS A 177 -19.24 26.50 -17.18
N ASP A 178 -20.42 26.78 -17.73
CA ASP A 178 -20.70 27.97 -18.53
C ASP A 178 -20.66 29.28 -17.71
N GLU A 179 -20.67 30.40 -18.42
CA GLU A 179 -20.66 31.74 -17.80
C GLU A 179 -21.86 31.99 -16.89
N GLU A 180 -23.03 31.42 -17.22
CA GLU A 180 -24.25 31.58 -16.42
C GLU A 180 -24.12 30.89 -15.06
N SER A 181 -23.63 29.65 -15.03
CA SER A 181 -23.37 28.88 -13.80
C SER A 181 -22.38 29.60 -12.90
N ARG A 182 -21.31 30.17 -13.50
CA ARG A 182 -20.29 30.95 -12.77
C ARG A 182 -20.87 32.26 -12.23
N ALA A 183 -21.70 32.95 -13.00
CA ALA A 183 -22.38 34.17 -12.58
C ALA A 183 -23.39 33.91 -11.45
N ASN A 184 -24.10 32.78 -11.51
CA ASN A 184 -25.02 32.34 -10.47
C ASN A 184 -24.28 31.98 -9.18
N MET A 185 -23.16 31.26 -9.26
CA MET A 185 -22.33 30.98 -8.08
C MET A 185 -21.81 32.29 -7.45
N LYS A 186 -21.34 33.27 -8.25
CA LYS A 186 -20.96 34.59 -7.74
C LYS A 186 -22.14 35.31 -7.05
N LYS A 187 -23.36 35.16 -7.56
CA LYS A 187 -24.57 35.72 -6.92
C LYS A 187 -24.91 34.99 -5.62
N GLU A 188 -24.78 33.67 -5.57
CA GLU A 188 -25.04 32.86 -4.38
C GLU A 188 -24.04 33.15 -3.25
N LEU A 189 -22.75 33.24 -3.57
CA LEU A 189 -21.70 33.66 -2.62
C LEU A 189 -21.97 35.05 -2.03
N ASN A 190 -22.64 35.94 -2.76
CA ASN A 190 -23.02 37.26 -2.26
C ASN A 190 -24.34 37.28 -1.48
N ARG A 191 -25.16 36.22 -1.57
CA ARG A 191 -26.48 36.14 -0.88
C ARG A 191 -26.40 35.48 0.49
N ASP A 192 -25.45 34.58 0.70
CA ASP A 192 -25.25 33.93 2.00
C ASP A 192 -24.68 34.91 3.05
N PHE A 193 -25.19 34.85 4.27
CA PHE A 193 -24.84 35.80 5.34
C PHE A 193 -23.36 35.69 5.77
N HIS A 194 -22.81 34.49 5.82
CA HIS A 194 -21.40 34.27 6.18
C HIS A 194 -20.48 34.59 4.99
N PHE A 195 -20.89 34.24 3.76
CA PHE A 195 -20.08 34.50 2.57
C PHE A 195 -20.12 35.94 2.09
N SER A 196 -21.23 36.66 2.24
CA SER A 196 -21.31 38.08 1.89
C SER A 196 -20.32 38.94 2.71
N ARG A 197 -20.04 38.54 3.95
CA ARG A 197 -18.98 39.14 4.79
C ARG A 197 -17.58 38.78 4.29
N LEU A 198 -17.34 37.52 3.92
CA LEU A 198 -16.08 37.07 3.30
C LEU A 198 -15.80 37.76 1.96
N MET A 199 -16.82 37.95 1.12
CA MET A 199 -16.71 38.58 -0.20
C MET A 199 -16.29 40.06 -0.12
N GLN A 200 -16.56 40.73 1.00
CA GLN A 200 -16.04 42.08 1.27
C GLN A 200 -14.52 42.09 1.49
N TRP A 201 -13.91 40.96 1.87
CA TRP A 201 -12.47 40.84 2.11
C TRP A 201 -11.67 40.56 0.85
N PHE A 202 -12.20 39.78 -0.09
CA PHE A 202 -11.53 39.58 -1.39
C PHE A 202 -11.62 40.80 -2.32
N ASN A 203 -12.33 41.86 -1.92
CA ASN A 203 -12.65 43.01 -2.77
C ASN A 203 -13.20 42.58 -4.16
N ARG A 204 -14.00 41.50 -4.17
CA ARG A 204 -14.54 40.84 -5.38
C ARG A 204 -13.50 40.22 -6.34
N ARG A 205 -12.24 40.04 -5.92
CA ARG A 205 -11.19 39.30 -6.66
C ARG A 205 -11.41 37.79 -6.57
N VAL A 206 -12.34 37.30 -7.40
CA VAL A 206 -12.66 35.88 -7.54
C VAL A 206 -12.30 35.43 -8.95
N HIS A 207 -11.37 34.48 -9.04
CA HIS A 207 -10.87 33.94 -10.29
C HIS A 207 -11.26 32.47 -10.42
N PHE A 208 -11.54 32.04 -11.64
CA PHE A 208 -11.87 30.66 -11.98
C PHE A 208 -10.70 30.04 -12.73
N ILE A 209 -10.40 28.76 -12.47
CA ILE A 209 -9.33 28.04 -13.16
C ILE A 209 -9.77 26.60 -13.42
N GLY A 210 -9.44 26.06 -14.59
CA GLY A 210 -9.72 24.68 -14.97
C GLY A 210 -8.63 24.00 -15.82
N ALA A 211 -8.77 22.69 -16.06
CA ALA A 211 -7.93 21.83 -16.88
C ALA A 211 -8.72 20.75 -17.66
N LEU A 212 -8.55 20.67 -18.98
CA LEU A 212 -9.29 19.76 -19.87
C LEU A 212 -9.28 18.30 -19.37
N ASP A 213 -10.45 17.68 -19.22
CA ASP A 213 -10.57 16.29 -18.76
C ASP A 213 -10.28 15.30 -19.90
N PRO A 214 -9.40 14.29 -19.71
CA PRO A 214 -9.13 13.27 -20.72
C PRO A 214 -10.33 12.46 -21.20
N ILE A 215 -11.39 12.34 -20.38
CA ILE A 215 -12.58 11.54 -20.70
C ILE A 215 -13.34 12.09 -21.90
N ASP A 216 -13.34 13.42 -22.08
CA ASP A 216 -14.08 14.09 -23.14
C ASP A 216 -13.44 13.86 -24.52
N TRP A 217 -12.12 13.58 -24.56
CA TRP A 217 -11.34 13.31 -25.77
C TRP A 217 -11.71 11.98 -26.43
N ASP A 218 -11.99 10.96 -25.63
CA ASP A 218 -12.26 9.60 -26.12
C ASP A 218 -13.74 9.44 -26.57
N GLN A 219 -14.59 10.46 -26.39
CA GLN A 219 -16.01 10.44 -26.79
C GLN A 219 -16.31 11.15 -28.13
N GLY A 220 -15.31 11.77 -28.78
CA GLY A 220 -15.44 12.33 -30.13
C GLY A 220 -16.23 13.64 -30.25
N TYR A 221 -16.40 14.39 -29.15
CA TYR A 221 -17.10 15.69 -29.14
C TYR A 221 -16.15 16.86 -29.40
N GLU A 222 -15.56 16.92 -30.60
CA GLU A 222 -14.54 17.92 -30.98
C GLU A 222 -14.96 19.37 -30.65
N GLU A 223 -16.16 19.80 -31.06
CA GLU A 223 -16.64 21.17 -30.81
C GLU A 223 -16.77 21.51 -29.32
N VAL A 224 -17.12 20.52 -28.48
CA VAL A 224 -17.25 20.70 -27.03
C VAL A 224 -15.88 20.85 -26.38
N ILE A 225 -14.89 20.07 -26.83
CA ILE A 225 -13.52 20.14 -26.31
C ILE A 225 -12.88 21.49 -26.65
N LEU A 226 -13.08 21.99 -27.88
CA LEU A 226 -12.55 23.29 -28.31
C LEU A 226 -13.22 24.46 -27.55
N ASP A 227 -14.53 24.38 -27.30
CA ASP A 227 -15.25 25.40 -26.51
C ASP A 227 -14.80 25.42 -25.02
N GLN A 228 -14.65 24.24 -24.42
CA GLN A 228 -14.08 24.11 -23.06
C GLN A 228 -12.63 24.63 -23.02
N PHE A 229 -11.83 24.29 -24.02
CA PHE A 229 -10.44 24.73 -24.12
C PHE A 229 -10.33 26.25 -24.18
N GLN A 230 -11.11 26.90 -25.05
CA GLN A 230 -11.13 28.35 -25.19
C GLN A 230 -11.53 29.03 -23.88
N THR A 231 -12.54 28.49 -23.19
CA THR A 231 -13.00 28.98 -21.88
C THR A 231 -11.89 28.86 -20.83
N ILE A 232 -11.24 27.70 -20.73
CA ILE A 232 -10.16 27.43 -19.79
C ILE A 232 -8.94 28.32 -20.08
N TYR A 233 -8.60 28.52 -21.36
CA TYR A 233 -7.51 29.40 -21.77
C TYR A 233 -7.78 30.83 -21.33
N ASN A 234 -8.98 31.35 -21.61
CA ASN A 234 -9.38 32.71 -21.22
C ASN A 234 -9.33 32.92 -19.70
N ASP A 235 -9.77 31.94 -18.92
CA ASP A 235 -9.70 31.97 -17.45
C ASP A 235 -8.26 32.10 -16.93
N ARG A 236 -7.34 31.33 -17.52
CA ARG A 236 -5.90 31.38 -17.18
C ARG A 236 -5.30 32.73 -17.56
N GLN A 237 -5.63 33.24 -18.75
CA GLN A 237 -5.15 34.54 -19.20
C GLN A 237 -5.68 35.68 -18.33
N HIS A 238 -6.95 35.65 -17.91
CA HIS A 238 -7.50 36.66 -17.00
C HIS A 238 -6.76 36.69 -15.65
N PHE A 239 -6.41 35.53 -15.10
CA PHE A 239 -5.63 35.48 -13.86
C PHE A 239 -4.20 35.96 -14.05
N LEU A 240 -3.55 35.59 -15.16
CA LEU A 240 -2.22 36.08 -15.51
C LEU A 240 -2.26 37.60 -15.67
N GLN A 241 -3.12 38.15 -16.54
CA GLN A 241 -3.29 39.59 -16.75
C GLN A 241 -3.51 40.36 -15.44
N PHE A 242 -4.28 39.80 -14.49
CA PHE A 242 -4.44 40.37 -13.15
C PHE A 242 -3.10 40.50 -12.41
N ILE A 243 -2.26 39.46 -12.42
CA ILE A 243 -0.93 39.47 -11.80
C ILE A 243 0.05 40.38 -12.56
N GLU A 244 -0.10 40.48 -13.88
CA GLU A 244 0.76 41.29 -14.75
C GLU A 244 0.48 42.79 -14.58
N HIS A 245 -0.78 43.21 -14.63
CA HIS A 245 -1.18 44.62 -14.74
C HIS A 245 -1.45 45.30 -13.40
N ASP A 246 -1.55 44.55 -12.29
CA ASP A 246 -1.65 45.12 -10.95
C ASP A 246 -0.25 45.54 -10.43
N CYS A 247 0.43 46.39 -11.22
CA CYS A 247 1.79 46.89 -11.00
C CYS A 247 1.93 47.80 -9.78
N ASN A 248 0.81 48.21 -9.17
CA ASN A 248 0.78 49.16 -8.04
C ASN A 248 0.70 48.46 -6.67
N ILE A 249 0.77 47.12 -6.63
CA ILE A 249 0.85 46.38 -5.37
C ILE A 249 2.31 46.27 -4.93
N GLU A 250 2.70 47.14 -4.01
CA GLU A 250 3.93 47.01 -3.21
C GLU A 250 3.90 45.69 -2.43
N PRO A 251 4.96 44.87 -2.41
CA PRO A 251 4.93 43.58 -1.76
C PRO A 251 4.82 43.71 -0.24
N PHE A 252 3.93 42.92 0.35
CA PHE A 252 3.81 42.82 1.80
C PHE A 252 5.06 42.15 2.40
N THR A 253 5.70 42.80 3.37
CA THR A 253 6.90 42.29 4.03
C THR A 253 6.56 41.55 5.32
N ILE A 254 6.93 40.27 5.40
CA ILE A 254 6.61 39.38 6.54
C ILE A 254 7.25 39.88 7.85
N GLU A 255 8.47 40.42 7.80
CA GLU A 255 9.19 40.92 8.98
C GLU A 255 8.51 42.13 9.66
N SER A 256 7.65 42.87 8.93
CA SER A 256 6.92 44.02 9.50
C SER A 256 5.93 43.61 10.60
N GLN A 257 5.46 42.35 10.58
CA GLN A 257 4.64 41.78 11.64
C GLN A 257 5.44 41.28 12.84
N MET A 258 6.68 40.82 12.66
CA MET A 258 7.52 40.35 13.77
C MET A 258 7.91 41.49 14.74
N LYS A 259 7.99 42.73 14.25
CA LYS A 259 8.16 43.94 15.09
C LYS A 259 6.89 44.37 15.84
N ASN A 260 5.71 43.89 15.44
CA ASN A 260 4.47 44.11 16.18
C ASN A 260 4.12 42.93 17.11
N SER A 261 4.68 41.74 16.88
CA SER A 261 4.58 40.61 17.80
C SER A 261 5.62 40.65 18.93
N SER A 262 6.61 41.55 18.88
CA SER A 262 7.55 41.82 19.98
C SER A 262 6.94 42.54 21.20
N VAL A 263 5.61 42.56 21.32
CA VAL A 263 4.89 42.97 22.55
C VAL A 263 4.69 41.80 23.53
N ILE A 264 5.13 40.58 23.19
CA ILE A 264 5.11 39.44 24.13
C ILE A 264 6.49 38.76 24.17
N SER A 265 7.55 39.55 24.39
CA SER A 265 8.82 39.00 24.91
C SER A 265 9.70 40.12 25.46
N SER A 266 9.38 40.65 26.64
CA SER A 266 10.36 41.37 27.44
C SER A 266 9.97 41.40 28.92
N SER A 267 10.48 40.46 29.70
CA SER A 267 10.76 40.72 31.12
C SER A 267 11.76 39.71 31.67
N GLU A 268 13.03 39.89 31.31
CA GLU A 268 14.09 39.68 32.30
C GLU A 268 14.59 41.05 32.75
N ASN A 269 14.46 41.27 34.06
CA ASN A 269 15.19 42.20 34.91
C ASN A 269 15.09 43.70 34.61
N THR A 270 14.35 44.43 35.46
CA THR A 270 14.98 45.23 36.53
C THR A 270 13.97 45.94 37.45
N PHE A 271 14.14 45.68 38.74
CA PHE A 271 14.09 46.63 39.86
C PHE A 271 12.85 47.50 40.18
N ARG A 272 12.33 47.21 41.38
CA ARG A 272 11.92 48.13 42.47
C ARG A 272 10.57 48.85 42.41
N ASN A 273 9.89 48.70 43.55
CA ASN A 273 8.91 49.59 44.18
C ASN A 273 7.56 49.75 43.48
N SER A 274 6.54 49.08 44.01
CA SER A 274 5.50 49.77 44.80
C SER A 274 4.44 48.79 45.30
N HIS A 275 4.09 48.93 46.57
CA HIS A 275 2.98 48.32 47.29
C HIS A 275 1.65 48.34 46.53
N VAL A 276 0.81 47.31 46.70
CA VAL A 276 -0.47 47.33 47.46
C VAL A 276 -1.15 45.94 47.36
N LEU A 277 -1.86 45.59 48.44
CA LEU A 277 -2.33 44.29 48.92
C LEU A 277 -3.36 43.52 48.06
N PRO A 278 -3.45 42.17 48.23
CA PRO A 278 -4.52 41.32 47.69
C PRO A 278 -5.66 41.10 48.71
N THR A 279 -6.86 40.77 48.22
CA THR A 279 -7.96 40.24 49.06
C THR A 279 -8.34 38.81 48.64
N ASN A 280 -8.07 37.89 49.58
CA ASN A 280 -8.79 36.67 49.98
C ASN A 280 -9.56 35.83 48.95
N ASP A 281 -9.15 34.56 48.78
CA ASP A 281 -9.79 33.45 49.51
C ASP A 281 -8.93 32.17 49.47
N SER A 282 -8.53 31.66 50.64
CA SER A 282 -7.69 30.46 50.79
C SER A 282 -8.16 29.64 51.98
N LYS A 283 -8.67 28.41 51.76
CA LYS A 283 -8.75 27.39 52.83
C LYS A 283 -8.83 25.93 52.38
N THR A 284 -8.82 25.61 51.08
CA THR A 284 -8.96 24.22 50.60
C THR A 284 -7.65 23.54 50.16
N ASN A 285 -6.57 24.28 49.92
CA ASN A 285 -5.33 23.73 49.31
C ASN A 285 -4.23 23.29 50.30
N ALA A 286 -4.30 23.65 51.58
CA ALA A 286 -3.20 23.37 52.52
C ALA A 286 -3.18 21.93 53.08
N ARG A 287 -4.31 21.21 53.04
CA ARG A 287 -4.40 19.85 53.62
C ARG A 287 -3.85 18.74 52.72
N ASN A 288 -3.89 18.90 51.40
CA ASN A 288 -3.47 17.87 50.45
C ASN A 288 -1.94 17.85 50.21
N TRP A 289 -1.27 18.97 50.49
CA TRP A 289 0.17 19.09 50.30
C TRP A 289 0.97 18.40 51.43
N ILE A 290 0.47 18.49 52.66
CA ILE A 290 1.14 17.90 53.85
C ILE A 290 1.08 16.36 53.82
N THR A 291 -0.01 15.76 53.33
CA THR A 291 -0.15 14.30 53.22
C THR A 291 0.80 13.71 52.18
N SER A 292 1.00 14.40 51.06
CA SER A 292 1.83 13.91 49.94
C SER A 292 3.33 13.91 50.29
N VAL A 293 3.80 14.95 51.00
CA VAL A 293 5.20 15.05 51.45
C VAL A 293 5.52 14.01 52.52
N THR A 294 4.55 13.68 53.39
CA THR A 294 4.76 12.69 54.46
C THR A 294 4.90 11.26 53.91
N ILE A 295 4.15 10.92 52.86
CA ILE A 295 4.22 9.60 52.20
C ILE A 295 5.57 9.41 51.48
N LEU A 296 6.07 10.47 50.82
CA LEU A 296 7.34 10.42 50.10
C LEU A 296 8.53 10.19 51.05
N ILE A 297 8.51 10.83 52.23
CA ILE A 297 9.55 10.67 53.25
C ILE A 297 9.55 9.25 53.85
N LEU A 298 8.37 8.64 54.03
CA LEU A 298 8.23 7.26 54.51
C LEU A 298 8.74 6.22 53.50
N LEU A 299 8.55 6.47 52.20
CA LEU A 299 9.03 5.59 51.13
C LEU A 299 10.57 5.59 51.03
N ILE A 300 11.18 6.77 51.12
CA ILE A 300 12.64 6.92 51.07
C ILE A 300 13.30 6.26 52.28
N THR A 301 12.69 6.38 53.47
CA THR A 301 13.22 5.75 54.69
C THR A 301 13.09 4.22 54.68
N CYS A 302 12.03 3.67 54.08
CA CYS A 302 11.89 2.21 53.89
C CYS A 302 12.93 1.64 52.91
N ILE A 303 13.20 2.33 51.79
CA ILE A 303 14.20 1.89 50.80
C ILE A 303 15.60 1.90 51.41
N ALA A 304 15.95 2.94 52.18
CA ALA A 304 17.22 3.03 52.89
C ALA A 304 17.39 1.92 53.96
N ALA A 305 16.30 1.52 54.63
CA ALA A 305 16.33 0.44 55.63
C ALA A 305 16.53 -0.95 55.00
N VAL A 306 15.98 -1.19 53.81
CA VAL A 306 16.13 -2.45 53.06
C VAL A 306 17.54 -2.57 52.47
N ALA A 307 18.07 -1.50 51.90
CA ALA A 307 19.43 -1.45 51.35
C ALA A 307 20.51 -1.76 52.41
N LYS A 308 20.26 -1.39 53.68
CA LYS A 308 21.17 -1.64 54.80
C LYS A 308 21.14 -3.08 55.33
N ARG A 309 20.10 -3.86 55.03
CA ARG A 309 19.90 -5.23 55.53
C ARG A 309 20.29 -6.33 54.55
N HIS A 310 20.31 -6.07 53.24
CA HIS A 310 20.60 -7.07 52.21
C HIS A 310 21.54 -6.55 51.09
N PRO A 311 22.86 -6.47 51.35
CA PRO A 311 23.81 -5.88 50.41
C PRO A 311 23.98 -6.68 49.09
N ASN A 312 23.66 -7.98 49.08
CA ASN A 312 23.80 -8.85 47.90
C ASN A 312 22.62 -8.78 46.90
N ILE A 313 21.55 -8.04 47.22
CA ILE A 313 20.47 -7.78 46.26
C ILE A 313 20.86 -6.64 45.31
N LEU A 314 21.78 -5.76 45.72
CA LEU A 314 22.21 -4.61 44.93
C LEU A 314 23.19 -4.99 43.81
N SER A 315 23.98 -6.07 43.93
CA SER A 315 24.93 -6.46 42.87
C SER A 315 24.26 -7.05 41.62
N ASN A 316 23.05 -7.60 41.73
CA ASN A 316 22.28 -8.12 40.59
C ASN A 316 21.39 -7.07 39.90
N ILE A 317 21.34 -5.85 40.43
CA ILE A 317 20.62 -4.73 39.82
C ILE A 317 21.55 -3.87 38.94
N PHE A 318 22.87 -3.99 39.09
CA PHE A 318 23.86 -3.18 38.37
C PHE A 318 24.61 -3.91 37.23
N SER A 319 24.17 -5.09 36.80
CA SER A 319 24.73 -5.80 35.63
C SER A 319 23.78 -5.92 34.42
N SER A 320 22.60 -5.31 34.49
CA SER A 320 21.69 -5.13 33.35
C SER A 320 21.65 -3.66 32.95
N ASN A 321 21.86 -3.39 31.66
CA ASN A 321 21.83 -2.04 31.06
C ASN A 321 20.43 -1.41 31.17
N TRP A 322 20.14 -0.83 32.32
CA TRP A 322 18.98 0.02 32.56
C TRP A 322 19.43 1.17 33.45
N PHE A 323 19.70 2.35 32.87
CA PHE A 323 19.49 3.68 33.49
C PHE A 323 20.06 4.80 32.60
N THR A 324 19.18 5.45 31.84
CA THR A 324 19.05 6.91 31.83
C THR A 324 17.56 7.22 31.67
N GLY A 325 16.90 7.55 32.78
CA GLY A 325 15.51 8.01 32.79
C GLY A 325 15.37 9.10 33.83
N GLU A 326 15.18 10.34 33.38
CA GLU A 326 14.62 11.41 34.20
C GLU A 326 13.13 11.15 34.44
N SER A 327 12.66 11.58 35.62
CA SER A 327 11.38 11.22 36.23
C SER A 327 10.15 11.75 35.49
N ILE A 328 9.20 10.85 35.23
CA ILE A 328 7.83 11.14 34.82
C ILE A 328 7.04 11.61 36.05
N ASP A 329 6.65 12.89 36.05
CA ASP A 329 5.52 13.38 36.84
C ASP A 329 4.26 13.41 35.96
N SER A 330 3.19 12.88 36.54
CA SER A 330 1.78 12.79 36.10
C SER A 330 1.33 13.43 34.76
N ALA A 331 0.85 12.55 33.87
CA ALA A 331 -0.26 12.75 32.93
C ALA A 331 -0.22 13.97 31.98
N ASN A 332 0.45 13.79 30.83
CA ASN A 332 0.14 14.51 29.59
C ASN A 332 0.37 13.58 28.38
N PRO A 333 -0.56 13.40 27.42
CA PRO A 333 -0.41 12.43 26.33
C PRO A 333 0.54 12.86 25.19
N GLU A 334 1.28 13.96 25.35
CA GLU A 334 2.06 14.58 24.27
C GLU A 334 3.57 14.25 24.28
N ASN A 335 4.07 13.47 25.25
CA ASN A 335 5.47 13.05 25.28
C ASN A 335 5.59 11.52 25.11
N LEU A 336 5.30 11.03 23.90
CA LEU A 336 5.91 9.80 23.40
C LEU A 336 7.31 10.17 22.89
N PRO A 337 8.35 9.37 23.15
CA PRO A 337 9.70 9.68 22.69
C PRO A 337 9.69 9.82 21.16
N ILE A 338 10.07 11.00 20.71
CA ILE A 338 10.47 11.28 19.34
C ILE A 338 11.65 10.33 19.09
N TYR A 339 11.55 9.47 18.07
CA TYR A 339 12.68 8.67 17.62
C TYR A 339 13.78 9.64 17.18
N GLU A 340 14.77 9.84 18.04
CA GLU A 340 16.02 10.51 17.69
C GLU A 340 16.75 9.65 16.65
N ASP A 341 17.16 10.32 15.59
CA ASP A 341 18.06 9.84 14.56
C ASP A 341 19.35 9.27 15.18
N GLU A 342 19.49 7.95 15.27
CA GLU A 342 20.77 7.22 15.15
C GLU A 342 20.55 5.69 15.15
N LEU A 343 20.97 5.04 14.04
CA LEU A 343 21.07 3.60 13.73
C LEU A 343 19.81 2.85 13.19
N PRO A 344 19.44 3.04 11.91
CA PRO A 344 18.37 2.28 11.25
C PRO A 344 18.73 0.81 10.88
N ALA A 345 19.98 0.37 11.06
CA ALA A 345 20.49 -0.77 10.28
C ALA A 345 20.73 -2.09 11.06
N LEU A 346 20.85 -2.08 12.40
CA LEU A 346 21.30 -3.29 13.11
C LEU A 346 20.27 -4.45 13.09
N ASN A 347 18.98 -4.16 13.04
CA ASN A 347 17.95 -5.20 12.93
C ASN A 347 16.82 -4.70 12.02
N SER A 348 17.07 -4.61 10.71
CA SER A 348 16.11 -4.08 9.74
C SER A 348 15.57 -5.15 8.77
N VAL A 349 16.01 -6.40 8.89
CA VAL A 349 15.70 -7.49 7.96
C VAL A 349 14.25 -7.97 8.16
N TRP A 350 13.55 -8.19 7.06
CA TRP A 350 12.18 -8.73 7.03
C TRP A 350 12.03 -9.83 5.96
N PRO A 351 11.49 -11.02 6.31
CA PRO A 351 11.32 -11.54 7.67
C PRO A 351 12.63 -11.59 8.47
N GLN A 352 12.54 -11.49 9.79
CA GLN A 352 13.71 -11.62 10.67
C GLN A 352 14.35 -13.01 10.53
N PRO A 353 15.67 -13.11 10.28
CA PRO A 353 16.35 -14.38 10.14
C PRO A 353 16.46 -15.10 11.49
N ARG A 354 16.73 -16.41 11.45
CA ARG A 354 16.92 -17.21 12.68
C ARG A 354 18.10 -16.74 13.53
N TYR A 355 19.20 -16.36 12.88
CA TYR A 355 20.37 -15.79 13.53
C TYR A 355 20.86 -14.57 12.75
N LEU A 356 21.14 -13.49 13.47
CA LEU A 356 21.74 -12.27 12.96
C LEU A 356 22.74 -11.75 13.99
N ASN A 357 23.99 -11.63 13.57
CA ASN A 357 25.04 -10.95 14.32
C ASN A 357 25.65 -9.87 13.41
N VAL A 358 25.77 -8.65 13.93
CA VAL A 358 26.15 -7.47 13.14
C VAL A 358 26.97 -6.50 13.99
N SER A 359 28.08 -6.01 13.43
CA SER A 359 28.88 -4.92 13.99
C SER A 359 28.36 -3.55 13.56
N MET A 360 28.76 -2.50 14.28
CA MET A 360 28.47 -1.11 13.90
C MET A 360 29.44 -0.55 12.86
N ASP A 361 30.56 -1.23 12.54
CA ASP A 361 31.47 -0.72 11.53
C ASP A 361 30.83 -0.75 10.13
N LEU A 362 31.26 0.19 9.28
CA LEU A 362 30.70 0.38 7.95
C LEU A 362 31.70 0.03 6.86
N VAL A 363 31.19 -0.65 5.84
CA VAL A 363 31.83 -0.81 4.54
C VAL A 363 30.98 -0.12 3.47
N TYR A 364 31.65 0.40 2.45
CA TYR A 364 31.05 1.23 1.41
C TYR A 364 30.94 0.43 0.11
N ILE A 365 29.83 0.58 -0.59
CA ILE A 365 29.61 -0.03 -1.89
C ILE A 365 29.79 1.05 -2.96
N ASP A 366 30.66 0.78 -3.93
CA ASP A 366 30.73 1.52 -5.19
C ASP A 366 29.78 0.82 -6.19
N PRO A 367 28.60 1.38 -6.50
CA PRO A 367 27.60 0.70 -7.32
C PRO A 367 28.08 0.35 -8.73
N ASP A 368 29.03 1.12 -9.26
CA ASP A 368 29.56 0.93 -10.62
C ASP A 368 30.62 -0.19 -10.68
N LYS A 369 31.21 -0.54 -9.53
CA LYS A 369 32.27 -1.56 -9.43
C LYS A 369 31.84 -2.82 -8.68
N PHE A 370 30.76 -2.76 -7.92
CA PHE A 370 30.28 -3.89 -7.13
C PHE A 370 29.85 -5.06 -8.03
N VAL A 371 30.38 -6.25 -7.73
CA VAL A 371 30.11 -7.47 -8.49
C VAL A 371 29.42 -8.51 -7.59
N ILE A 372 28.33 -9.07 -8.10
CA ILE A 372 27.75 -10.30 -7.57
C ILE A 372 28.12 -11.44 -8.51
N ASP A 373 28.81 -12.48 -8.03
CA ASP A 373 29.15 -13.66 -8.84
C ASP A 373 28.63 -14.95 -8.18
N SER A 374 28.45 -16.01 -8.97
CA SER A 374 28.07 -17.33 -8.47
C SER A 374 28.98 -18.44 -8.99
N ASN A 375 29.23 -19.45 -8.15
CA ASN A 375 29.93 -20.67 -8.57
C ASN A 375 29.11 -21.51 -9.58
N LEU A 376 27.77 -21.39 -9.56
CA LEU A 376 26.89 -22.13 -10.44
C LEU A 376 26.69 -21.38 -11.76
N LYS A 377 27.51 -21.71 -12.76
CA LYS A 377 27.42 -21.07 -14.09
C LYS A 377 26.27 -21.65 -14.92
N ARG A 378 25.69 -20.83 -15.81
CA ARG A 378 24.58 -21.20 -16.72
C ARG A 378 23.31 -21.62 -15.97
N CYS A 379 22.97 -20.88 -14.91
CA CYS A 379 21.74 -21.09 -14.18
C CYS A 379 20.83 -19.87 -14.36
N ASP A 380 19.79 -20.02 -15.17
CA ASP A 380 18.88 -18.94 -15.54
C ASP A 380 18.20 -18.27 -14.34
N VAL A 381 17.83 -19.05 -13.32
CA VAL A 381 17.27 -18.55 -12.05
C VAL A 381 18.25 -17.60 -11.36
N ILE A 382 19.50 -18.04 -11.17
CA ILE A 382 20.53 -17.26 -10.47
C ILE A 382 20.98 -16.07 -11.31
N ASP A 383 21.18 -16.26 -12.62
CA ASP A 383 21.56 -15.19 -13.55
C ASP A 383 20.49 -14.09 -13.59
N ASN A 384 19.21 -14.46 -13.61
CA ASN A 384 18.09 -13.52 -13.53
C ASN A 384 18.05 -12.79 -12.18
N ALA A 385 18.23 -13.52 -11.08
CA ALA A 385 18.23 -12.94 -9.74
C ALA A 385 19.39 -11.93 -9.56
N ILE A 386 20.62 -12.29 -9.97
CA ILE A 386 21.78 -11.38 -9.92
C ILE A 386 21.48 -10.10 -10.70
N LYS A 387 20.92 -10.21 -11.91
CA LYS A 387 20.53 -9.05 -12.72
C LYS A 387 19.50 -8.17 -12.01
N ASN A 388 18.46 -8.75 -11.43
CA ASN A 388 17.40 -8.00 -10.76
C ASN A 388 17.91 -7.32 -9.48
N TYR A 389 18.70 -8.03 -8.67
CA TYR A 389 19.22 -7.50 -7.41
C TYR A 389 20.29 -6.42 -7.63
N ARG A 390 21.11 -6.50 -8.68
CA ARG A 390 22.01 -5.40 -9.06
C ARG A 390 21.26 -4.11 -9.35
N ASN A 391 20.08 -4.18 -9.97
CA ASN A 391 19.27 -3.00 -10.27
C ASN A 391 18.71 -2.31 -9.02
N ILE A 392 18.72 -2.96 -7.85
CA ILE A 392 18.33 -2.33 -6.57
C ILE A 392 19.39 -1.34 -6.13
N PHE A 393 20.67 -1.64 -6.37
CA PHE A 393 21.80 -0.79 -6.00
C PHE A 393 22.11 0.31 -7.03
N HIS A 394 21.29 0.48 -8.07
CA HIS A 394 21.62 1.35 -9.20
C HIS A 394 21.62 2.86 -8.81
N PRO A 395 22.70 3.62 -9.11
CA PRO A 395 22.88 5.02 -8.64
C PRO A 395 21.71 5.96 -8.96
N SER A 396 21.14 5.86 -10.15
CA SER A 396 20.05 6.74 -10.60
C SER A 396 18.75 6.56 -9.82
N LYS A 397 18.55 5.43 -9.14
CA LYS A 397 17.39 5.19 -8.27
C LYS A 397 17.60 5.70 -6.85
N LEU A 398 18.85 5.79 -6.41
CA LEU A 398 19.22 6.06 -5.03
C LEU A 398 19.88 7.44 -4.81
N ASN A 399 20.08 8.22 -5.89
CA ASN A 399 20.76 9.52 -5.87
C ASN A 399 22.13 9.46 -5.16
N ILE A 400 22.86 8.36 -5.36
CA ILE A 400 24.14 8.06 -4.69
C ILE A 400 25.27 8.92 -5.27
N HIS A 401 26.12 9.49 -4.41
CA HIS A 401 27.37 10.14 -4.79
C HIS A 401 28.55 9.15 -4.77
N SER A 402 29.67 9.54 -5.37
CA SER A 402 30.92 8.77 -5.34
C SER A 402 31.38 8.50 -3.90
N LEU A 403 32.21 7.46 -3.73
CA LEU A 403 32.85 7.09 -2.46
C LEU A 403 33.48 8.33 -1.75
N PRO A 404 33.58 8.32 -0.40
CA PRO A 404 34.24 9.40 0.34
C PRO A 404 35.68 9.65 -0.13
N GLU A 405 36.12 10.91 -0.11
CA GLU A 405 37.52 11.25 -0.40
C GLU A 405 38.45 10.59 0.66
N ASN A 406 39.47 9.85 0.20
CA ASN A 406 40.45 9.12 1.02
C ASN A 406 39.89 7.92 1.83
N ILE A 407 38.94 7.17 1.28
CA ILE A 407 38.49 5.90 1.87
C ILE A 407 39.60 4.83 1.82
N ASP A 408 39.75 4.07 2.91
CA ASP A 408 40.59 2.86 2.93
C ASP A 408 40.02 1.81 1.97
N GLU A 409 40.82 1.31 1.03
CA GLU A 409 40.40 0.28 0.06
C GLU A 409 39.82 -0.97 0.74
N LYS A 410 40.27 -1.29 1.96
CA LYS A 410 39.73 -2.42 2.74
C LYS A 410 38.28 -2.20 3.18
N LYS A 411 37.82 -0.95 3.24
CA LYS A 411 36.44 -0.59 3.56
C LYS A 411 35.55 -0.51 2.31
N ILE A 412 36.05 -0.85 1.13
CA ILE A 412 35.25 -0.90 -0.10
C ILE A 412 34.76 -2.33 -0.32
N PHE A 413 33.46 -2.55 -0.13
CA PHE A 413 32.79 -3.81 -0.42
C PHE A 413 32.64 -3.99 -1.93
N SER A 414 33.42 -4.92 -2.49
CA SER A 414 33.59 -5.04 -3.94
C SER A 414 32.91 -6.27 -4.53
N VAL A 415 32.84 -7.38 -3.77
CA VAL A 415 32.37 -8.66 -4.29
C VAL A 415 31.43 -9.36 -3.30
N LEU A 416 30.29 -9.80 -3.81
CA LEU A 416 29.42 -10.79 -3.18
C LEU A 416 29.48 -12.11 -3.97
N SER A 417 30.01 -13.16 -3.35
CA SER A 417 30.07 -14.50 -3.94
C SER A 417 28.89 -15.36 -3.49
N ILE A 418 28.19 -15.99 -4.43
CA ILE A 418 27.12 -16.95 -4.17
C ILE A 418 27.66 -18.36 -4.39
N GLU A 419 27.79 -19.12 -3.31
CA GLU A 419 28.21 -20.52 -3.32
C GLU A 419 27.03 -21.45 -3.08
N ILE A 420 26.67 -22.18 -4.13
CA ILE A 420 25.59 -23.16 -4.12
C ILE A 420 26.24 -24.55 -4.09
N LYS A 421 25.90 -25.38 -3.11
CA LYS A 421 26.46 -26.73 -2.98
C LYS A 421 25.95 -27.68 -4.06
N SER A 422 24.69 -27.55 -4.47
CA SER A 422 24.14 -28.31 -5.59
C SER A 422 24.77 -27.86 -6.91
N GLU A 423 25.25 -28.83 -7.70
CA GLU A 423 25.76 -28.59 -9.05
C GLU A 423 24.63 -28.42 -10.09
N LYS A 424 23.37 -28.63 -9.68
CA LYS A 424 22.21 -28.59 -10.58
C LYS A 424 21.45 -27.27 -10.42
N CYS A 425 21.26 -26.58 -11.54
CA CYS A 425 20.23 -25.53 -11.63
C CYS A 425 18.87 -26.23 -11.79
N GLU A 426 18.19 -26.44 -10.66
CA GLU A 426 16.84 -27.01 -10.66
C GLU A 426 15.88 -26.10 -11.42
N ARG A 427 15.02 -26.70 -12.25
CA ARG A 427 14.12 -25.91 -13.08
C ARG A 427 12.99 -25.32 -12.26
N TYR A 428 12.33 -26.12 -11.40
CA TYR A 428 11.17 -25.70 -10.61
C TYR A 428 11.36 -26.03 -9.12
N PRO A 429 10.87 -25.18 -8.21
CA PRO A 429 10.87 -25.47 -6.78
C PRO A 429 9.90 -26.61 -6.45
N THR A 430 10.25 -27.43 -5.47
CA THR A 430 9.40 -28.52 -4.98
C THR A 430 8.94 -28.27 -3.55
N PHE A 431 7.93 -29.00 -3.07
CA PHE A 431 7.30 -28.75 -1.77
C PHE A 431 8.28 -28.83 -0.57
N HIS A 432 9.28 -29.71 -0.60
CA HIS A 432 10.25 -29.90 0.50
C HIS A 432 11.66 -29.47 0.09
N VAL A 433 11.76 -28.47 -0.77
CA VAL A 433 13.08 -28.00 -1.20
C VAL A 433 13.79 -27.28 -0.07
N ASP A 434 15.11 -27.43 -0.01
CA ASP A 434 15.93 -26.76 1.00
C ASP A 434 16.12 -25.29 0.63
N GLU A 435 15.52 -24.42 1.44
CA GLU A 435 15.53 -22.95 1.30
C GLU A 435 16.51 -22.26 2.27
N SER A 436 17.39 -23.03 2.93
CA SER A 436 18.37 -22.51 3.89
C SER A 436 19.55 -21.80 3.21
N TYR A 437 20.07 -20.77 3.89
CA TYR A 437 21.25 -20.05 3.47
C TYR A 437 21.99 -19.40 4.65
N ASN A 438 23.27 -19.14 4.43
CA ASN A 438 24.11 -18.36 5.33
C ASN A 438 24.68 -17.14 4.59
N ILE A 439 24.77 -16.00 5.25
CA ILE A 439 25.45 -14.80 4.74
C ILE A 439 26.60 -14.45 5.67
N THR A 440 27.80 -14.28 5.13
CA THR A 440 28.93 -13.70 5.85
C THR A 440 29.45 -12.48 5.10
N ILE A 441 29.58 -11.37 5.80
CA ILE A 441 30.21 -10.15 5.30
C ILE A 441 31.31 -9.82 6.31
N GLU A 442 32.54 -9.74 5.86
CA GLU A 442 33.68 -9.40 6.72
C GLU A 442 34.11 -7.95 6.42
N GLU A 443 35.16 -7.75 5.63
CA GLU A 443 35.59 -6.42 5.18
C GLU A 443 35.09 -6.16 3.73
N ALA A 444 36.00 -6.19 2.75
CA ALA A 444 35.73 -5.90 1.35
C ALA A 444 34.96 -7.01 0.58
N TYR A 445 34.67 -8.13 1.24
CA TYR A 445 34.14 -9.35 0.62
C TYR A 445 32.95 -9.91 1.40
N GLY A 446 31.93 -10.35 0.66
CA GLY A 446 30.76 -11.01 1.20
C GLY A 446 30.45 -12.32 0.49
N LYS A 447 29.71 -13.17 1.18
CA LYS A 447 29.45 -14.54 0.74
C LYS A 447 28.05 -14.97 1.13
N ILE A 448 27.31 -15.55 0.17
CA ILE A 448 26.06 -16.28 0.39
C ILE A 448 26.36 -17.75 0.16
N GLN A 449 26.09 -18.61 1.14
CA GLN A 449 26.19 -20.05 1.00
C GLN A 449 24.81 -20.68 1.11
N ALA A 450 24.44 -21.55 0.17
CA ALA A 450 23.16 -22.24 0.18
C ALA A 450 23.30 -23.68 -0.32
N ASN A 451 22.42 -24.57 0.14
CA ASN A 451 22.40 -25.95 -0.34
C ASN A 451 21.80 -26.04 -1.76
N THR A 452 20.82 -25.20 -2.07
CA THR A 452 20.14 -25.14 -3.38
C THR A 452 20.09 -23.72 -3.93
N ILE A 453 19.65 -23.58 -5.19
CA ILE A 453 19.43 -22.28 -5.82
C ILE A 453 18.33 -21.47 -5.10
N TRP A 454 17.37 -22.13 -4.44
CA TRP A 454 16.23 -21.48 -3.78
C TRP A 454 16.66 -20.81 -2.48
N GLY A 455 17.52 -21.46 -1.69
CA GLY A 455 18.18 -20.81 -0.55
C GLY A 455 19.02 -19.60 -0.98
N ALA A 456 19.72 -19.70 -2.11
CA ALA A 456 20.50 -18.59 -2.64
C ALA A 456 19.61 -17.39 -3.05
N LEU A 457 18.42 -17.62 -3.62
CA LEU A 457 17.45 -16.54 -3.88
C LEU A 457 17.04 -15.82 -2.60
N HIS A 458 16.73 -16.55 -1.53
CA HIS A 458 16.38 -15.96 -0.23
C HIS A 458 17.55 -15.21 0.40
N GLY A 459 18.77 -15.73 0.26
CA GLY A 459 20.00 -15.05 0.67
C GLY A 459 20.22 -13.74 -0.06
N LEU A 460 19.95 -13.69 -1.38
CA LEU A 460 20.00 -12.45 -2.15
C LEU A 460 18.91 -11.45 -1.70
N THR A 461 17.70 -11.93 -1.42
CA THR A 461 16.63 -11.12 -0.83
C THR A 461 17.10 -10.47 0.46
N THR A 462 17.68 -11.24 1.38
CA THR A 462 18.18 -10.72 2.66
C THR A 462 19.35 -9.78 2.48
N PHE A 463 20.33 -10.11 1.65
CA PHE A 463 21.46 -9.22 1.33
C PHE A 463 20.97 -7.86 0.82
N SER A 464 19.95 -7.85 -0.04
CA SER A 464 19.37 -6.60 -0.56
C SER A 464 18.77 -5.69 0.51
N GLN A 465 18.49 -6.20 1.72
CA GLN A 465 17.94 -5.44 2.82
C GLN A 465 19.00 -4.87 3.76
N LEU A 466 20.26 -5.30 3.65
CA LEU A 466 21.36 -4.90 4.53
C LEU A 466 21.96 -3.54 4.21
N HIS A 467 21.69 -2.99 3.02
CA HIS A 467 22.21 -1.70 2.61
C HIS A 467 21.34 -0.55 3.11
N PHE A 468 21.98 0.59 3.30
CA PHE A 468 21.32 1.88 3.51
C PHE A 468 22.19 3.00 2.92
N VAL A 469 21.58 4.18 2.80
CA VAL A 469 22.24 5.37 2.27
C VAL A 469 22.50 6.32 3.43
N THR A 470 23.74 6.80 3.58
CA THR A 470 24.13 7.80 4.58
C THR A 470 23.67 9.20 4.17
N ASP A 471 23.73 10.17 5.10
CA ASP A 471 23.41 11.58 4.83
C ASP A 471 24.31 12.20 3.74
N GLY A 472 25.51 11.66 3.53
CA GLY A 472 26.41 12.04 2.45
C GLY A 472 26.06 11.41 1.09
N ASN A 473 24.90 10.75 0.97
CA ASN A 473 24.47 9.96 -0.18
C ASN A 473 25.45 8.83 -0.54
N GLN A 474 26.08 8.18 0.44
CA GLN A 474 26.91 7.00 0.20
C GLN A 474 26.16 5.72 0.52
N LEU A 475 26.32 4.71 -0.35
CA LEU A 475 25.76 3.38 -0.13
C LEU A 475 26.68 2.57 0.78
N VAL A 476 26.14 2.09 1.90
CA VAL A 476 26.90 1.39 2.95
C VAL A 476 26.18 0.14 3.44
N ILE A 477 26.95 -0.77 4.04
CA ILE A 477 26.50 -1.95 4.76
C ILE A 477 27.26 -2.03 6.09
N ASN A 478 26.61 -2.52 7.14
CA ASN A 478 27.28 -2.87 8.40
C ASN A 478 28.17 -4.11 8.24
N ALA A 479 29.31 -4.14 8.91
CA ALA A 479 30.30 -5.20 8.74
C ALA A 479 31.20 -5.31 9.99
N PRO A 480 31.59 -6.50 10.45
CA PRO A 480 31.17 -7.80 9.95
C PRO A 480 29.69 -8.13 10.23
N ILE A 481 29.08 -8.94 9.35
CA ILE A 481 27.75 -9.54 9.50
C ILE A 481 27.86 -11.06 9.37
N THR A 482 27.12 -11.78 10.21
CA THR A 482 26.85 -13.21 10.04
C THR A 482 25.35 -13.46 10.19
N ILE A 483 24.76 -14.12 9.19
CA ILE A 483 23.36 -14.52 9.16
C ILE A 483 23.28 -16.01 8.86
N GLU A 484 22.47 -16.73 9.62
CA GLU A 484 22.06 -18.10 9.33
C GLU A 484 20.54 -18.13 9.33
N ASP A 485 19.95 -18.67 8.26
CA ASP A 485 18.50 -18.56 8.08
C ASP A 485 17.91 -19.69 7.26
N GLU A 486 16.68 -20.06 7.61
CA GLU A 486 15.86 -21.04 6.92
C GLU A 486 14.39 -20.87 7.34
N PRO A 487 13.40 -21.18 6.48
CA PRO A 487 12.00 -20.99 6.82
C PRO A 487 11.56 -21.90 7.97
N ARG A 488 10.59 -21.43 8.77
CA ARG A 488 9.89 -22.24 9.75
C ARG A 488 8.93 -23.24 9.10
N PHE A 489 8.24 -22.83 8.03
CA PHE A 489 7.28 -23.67 7.33
C PHE A 489 7.58 -23.76 5.83
N PRO A 490 7.44 -24.94 5.20
CA PRO A 490 7.67 -25.13 3.77
C PRO A 490 6.56 -24.55 2.89
N TYR A 491 5.33 -24.39 3.39
CA TYR A 491 4.22 -23.79 2.65
C TYR A 491 3.98 -22.35 3.10
N ARG A 492 4.25 -21.38 2.23
CA ARG A 492 4.04 -19.95 2.51
C ARG A 492 3.26 -19.37 1.35
N GLY A 493 1.94 -19.41 1.48
CA GLY A 493 0.99 -19.16 0.39
C GLY A 493 0.40 -17.75 0.38
N ILE A 494 0.01 -17.31 -0.82
CA ILE A 494 -1.01 -16.28 -1.01
C ILE A 494 -2.11 -16.83 -1.92
N LEU A 495 -3.37 -16.55 -1.60
CA LEU A 495 -4.50 -16.81 -2.51
C LEU A 495 -4.81 -15.56 -3.32
N LEU A 496 -4.76 -15.67 -4.65
CA LEU A 496 -5.32 -14.66 -5.55
C LEU A 496 -6.54 -15.21 -6.27
N ASP A 497 -7.66 -14.50 -6.11
CA ASP A 497 -8.92 -14.79 -6.78
C ASP A 497 -9.09 -13.90 -8.01
N THR A 498 -9.01 -14.52 -9.18
CA THR A 498 -9.15 -13.83 -10.46
C THR A 498 -10.46 -14.14 -11.17
N SER A 499 -11.39 -14.79 -10.47
CA SER A 499 -12.71 -15.14 -10.98
C SER A 499 -13.75 -14.11 -10.60
N ARG A 500 -13.73 -13.67 -9.34
CA ARG A 500 -14.68 -12.67 -8.82
C ARG A 500 -14.49 -11.31 -9.49
N ASN A 501 -13.24 -10.92 -9.73
CA ASN A 501 -12.82 -9.85 -10.63
C ASN A 501 -11.56 -10.31 -11.38
N PHE A 502 -11.40 -9.86 -12.63
CA PHE A 502 -10.20 -10.17 -13.41
C PHE A 502 -9.00 -9.35 -12.89
N LEU A 503 -7.82 -9.96 -12.87
CA LEU A 503 -6.56 -9.27 -12.59
C LEU A 503 -5.66 -9.30 -13.83
N ARG A 504 -5.11 -8.16 -14.25
CA ARG A 504 -4.13 -8.15 -15.35
C ARG A 504 -2.89 -8.95 -14.97
N THR A 505 -2.28 -9.60 -15.96
CA THR A 505 -1.02 -10.36 -15.80
C THR A 505 0.09 -9.52 -15.15
N SER A 506 0.15 -8.21 -15.46
CA SER A 506 1.06 -7.26 -14.84
C SER A 506 0.86 -7.10 -13.33
N VAL A 507 -0.39 -7.16 -12.84
CA VAL A 507 -0.72 -7.06 -11.41
C VAL A 507 -0.35 -8.37 -10.70
N ILE A 508 -0.66 -9.52 -11.31
CA ILE A 508 -0.23 -10.84 -10.79
C ILE A 508 1.31 -10.89 -10.67
N LYS A 509 2.04 -10.43 -11.68
CA LYS A 509 3.51 -10.34 -11.64
C LYS A 509 4.02 -9.45 -10.51
N LYS A 510 3.38 -8.31 -10.24
CA LYS A 510 3.70 -7.47 -9.07
C LYS A 510 3.47 -8.20 -7.75
N HIS A 511 2.39 -8.98 -7.63
CA HIS A 511 2.21 -9.85 -6.46
C HIS A 511 3.34 -10.88 -6.34
N LEU A 512 3.79 -11.50 -7.43
CA LEU A 512 4.92 -12.42 -7.44
C LEU A 512 6.25 -11.75 -7.03
N ASP A 513 6.51 -10.52 -7.46
CA ASP A 513 7.65 -9.74 -6.98
C ASP A 513 7.57 -9.49 -5.47
N MET A 514 6.40 -9.05 -4.99
CA MET A 514 6.16 -8.81 -3.57
C MET A 514 6.26 -10.08 -2.72
N MET A 515 5.83 -11.23 -3.25
CA MET A 515 6.02 -12.53 -2.63
C MET A 515 7.51 -12.85 -2.49
N ALA A 516 8.30 -12.66 -3.54
CA ALA A 516 9.74 -12.94 -3.53
C ALA A 516 10.50 -12.08 -2.52
N TYR A 517 10.21 -10.77 -2.47
CA TYR A 517 10.82 -9.86 -1.50
C TYR A 517 10.46 -10.15 -0.04
N ASN A 518 9.40 -10.92 0.18
CA ASN A 518 8.92 -11.30 1.50
C ASN A 518 8.95 -12.83 1.72
N LYS A 519 9.70 -13.54 0.87
CA LYS A 519 9.98 -14.98 0.98
C LYS A 519 8.74 -15.91 1.00
N PHE A 520 7.61 -15.47 0.45
CA PHE A 520 6.51 -16.37 0.08
C PHE A 520 6.92 -17.27 -1.08
N ASN A 521 6.39 -18.51 -1.14
CA ASN A 521 6.82 -19.50 -2.13
C ASN A 521 5.66 -20.25 -2.81
N VAL A 522 4.39 -19.95 -2.49
CA VAL A 522 3.23 -20.53 -3.16
C VAL A 522 2.23 -19.45 -3.56
N LEU A 523 1.86 -19.41 -4.84
CA LEU A 523 0.69 -18.71 -5.34
C LEU A 523 -0.42 -19.73 -5.51
N HIS A 524 -1.41 -19.69 -4.62
CA HIS A 524 -2.67 -20.39 -4.80
C HIS A 524 -3.56 -19.55 -5.73
N TRP A 525 -3.72 -20.02 -6.96
CA TRP A 525 -4.42 -19.27 -8.00
C TRP A 525 -5.85 -19.80 -8.17
N ARG A 526 -6.80 -19.12 -7.54
CA ARG A 526 -8.23 -19.27 -7.82
C ARG A 526 -8.57 -18.62 -9.15
N ILE A 527 -8.31 -19.37 -10.21
CA ILE A 527 -8.34 -18.86 -11.58
C ILE A 527 -9.75 -18.82 -12.18
N VAL A 528 -10.68 -19.65 -11.66
CA VAL A 528 -12.08 -19.77 -12.14
C VAL A 528 -13.05 -19.82 -10.97
N GLY A 529 -14.33 -19.55 -11.22
CA GLY A 529 -15.38 -19.64 -10.20
C GLY A 529 -16.77 -19.22 -10.68
N ASP A 530 -17.62 -18.76 -9.77
CA ASP A 530 -19.01 -18.38 -10.09
C ASP A 530 -19.14 -17.25 -11.12
N GLN A 531 -18.40 -16.18 -10.87
CA GLN A 531 -18.56 -14.93 -11.59
C GLN A 531 -17.90 -14.99 -12.95
N SER A 532 -16.73 -15.64 -13.09
CA SER A 532 -16.10 -15.77 -14.39
C SER A 532 -15.23 -17.01 -14.60
N TRP A 533 -15.01 -17.34 -15.88
CA TRP A 533 -14.07 -18.35 -16.36
C TRP A 533 -13.04 -17.72 -17.31
N PRO A 534 -12.02 -17.03 -16.80
CA PRO A 534 -11.02 -16.34 -17.63
C PRO A 534 -9.97 -17.30 -18.21
N PHE A 535 -9.80 -18.51 -17.65
CA PHE A 535 -8.83 -19.49 -18.14
C PHE A 535 -9.25 -20.11 -19.48
N ILE A 536 -8.46 -19.91 -20.55
CA ILE A 536 -8.73 -20.51 -21.86
C ILE A 536 -8.43 -22.01 -21.85
N SER A 537 -9.50 -22.81 -21.84
CA SER A 537 -9.42 -24.26 -22.09
C SER A 537 -9.37 -24.55 -23.59
N LYS A 538 -8.35 -25.31 -24.02
CA LYS A 538 -8.23 -25.84 -25.38
C LYS A 538 -9.27 -26.92 -25.65
N GLN A 539 -9.62 -27.71 -24.64
CA GLN A 539 -10.58 -28.82 -24.77
C GLN A 539 -12.02 -28.32 -24.78
N TYR A 540 -12.30 -27.26 -24.01
CA TYR A 540 -13.62 -26.66 -23.90
C TYR A 540 -13.57 -25.12 -24.02
N PRO A 541 -13.31 -24.58 -25.23
CA PRO A 541 -13.26 -23.13 -25.45
C PRO A 541 -14.53 -22.40 -25.02
N THR A 542 -15.68 -23.08 -25.12
CA THR A 542 -16.99 -22.58 -24.71
C THR A 542 -17.06 -22.16 -23.23
N LEU A 543 -16.19 -22.69 -22.36
CA LEU A 543 -16.08 -22.24 -20.97
C LEU A 543 -15.72 -20.76 -20.90
N THR A 544 -14.71 -20.33 -21.65
CA THR A 544 -14.29 -18.93 -21.68
C THR A 544 -15.27 -18.09 -22.50
N GLU A 545 -15.72 -18.58 -23.67
CA GLU A 545 -16.66 -17.85 -24.55
C GLU A 545 -17.95 -17.43 -23.85
N LYS A 546 -18.45 -18.26 -22.93
CA LYS A 546 -19.69 -17.99 -22.17
C LYS A 546 -19.46 -17.64 -20.70
N GLY A 547 -18.28 -17.92 -20.18
CA GLY A 547 -17.96 -17.80 -18.77
C GLY A 547 -17.12 -16.57 -18.42
N ALA A 548 -16.29 -16.04 -19.32
CA ALA A 548 -15.48 -14.84 -19.06
C ALA A 548 -16.32 -13.56 -18.97
N PHE A 549 -15.79 -12.51 -18.33
CA PHE A 549 -16.46 -11.20 -18.27
C PHE A 549 -16.52 -10.52 -19.64
N SER A 550 -15.42 -10.58 -20.40
CA SER A 550 -15.36 -10.19 -21.80
C SER A 550 -14.18 -10.89 -22.47
N LEU A 551 -14.02 -10.71 -23.79
CA LEU A 551 -12.88 -11.26 -24.54
C LEU A 551 -11.52 -10.66 -24.13
N ASP A 552 -11.51 -9.51 -23.47
CA ASP A 552 -10.29 -8.85 -22.97
C ASP A 552 -9.94 -9.30 -21.54
N HIS A 553 -10.85 -10.00 -20.86
CA HIS A 553 -10.70 -10.49 -19.48
C HIS A 553 -10.47 -12.01 -19.47
N VAL A 554 -9.43 -12.44 -20.20
CA VAL A 554 -9.05 -13.85 -20.35
C VAL A 554 -7.56 -14.04 -20.12
N TYR A 555 -7.17 -15.21 -19.65
CA TYR A 555 -5.78 -15.66 -19.60
C TYR A 555 -5.54 -16.63 -20.75
N THR A 556 -4.77 -16.19 -21.73
CA THR A 556 -4.35 -17.05 -22.83
C THR A 556 -3.35 -18.10 -22.34
N PRO A 557 -3.14 -19.20 -23.08
CA PRO A 557 -2.07 -20.14 -22.75
C PRO A 557 -0.69 -19.47 -22.64
N GLY A 558 -0.45 -18.41 -23.44
CA GLY A 558 0.78 -17.62 -23.35
C GLY A 558 0.89 -16.86 -22.03
N ASP A 559 -0.19 -16.20 -21.59
CA ASP A 559 -0.24 -15.48 -20.32
C ASP A 559 0.03 -16.41 -19.12
N VAL A 560 -0.62 -17.58 -19.12
CA VAL A 560 -0.46 -18.55 -18.03
C VAL A 560 0.98 -19.08 -17.98
N GLN A 561 1.58 -19.41 -19.13
CA GLN A 561 2.97 -19.88 -19.18
C GLN A 561 3.97 -18.78 -18.77
N ASP A 562 3.73 -17.55 -19.18
CA ASP A 562 4.53 -16.38 -18.78
C ASP A 562 4.46 -16.13 -17.26
N ILE A 563 3.28 -16.26 -16.65
CA ILE A 563 3.12 -16.18 -15.19
C ILE A 563 3.84 -17.33 -14.48
N ILE A 564 3.70 -18.58 -14.96
CA ILE A 564 4.41 -19.75 -14.41
C ILE A 564 5.92 -19.54 -14.44
N GLU A 565 6.47 -19.07 -15.56
CA GLU A 565 7.90 -18.82 -15.70
C GLU A 565 8.36 -17.65 -14.81
N TYR A 566 7.55 -16.59 -14.71
CA TYR A 566 7.85 -15.45 -13.85
C TYR A 566 7.91 -15.83 -12.36
N ALA A 567 7.00 -16.71 -11.93
CA ALA A 567 6.97 -17.28 -10.58
C ALA A 567 8.17 -18.21 -10.33
N ARG A 568 8.47 -19.09 -11.29
CA ARG A 568 9.61 -20.04 -11.23
C ARG A 568 10.95 -19.33 -11.00
N LEU A 569 11.21 -18.26 -11.75
CA LEU A 569 12.43 -17.45 -11.60
C LEU A 569 12.58 -16.80 -10.21
N ARG A 570 11.51 -16.78 -9.41
CA ARG A 570 11.45 -16.25 -8.04
C ARG A 570 11.33 -17.34 -6.98
N GLY A 571 11.40 -18.62 -7.37
CA GLY A 571 11.21 -19.73 -6.44
C GLY A 571 9.76 -19.88 -5.94
N ILE A 572 8.79 -19.39 -6.71
CA ILE A 572 7.36 -19.45 -6.36
C ILE A 572 6.69 -20.57 -7.15
N ARG A 573 6.00 -21.47 -6.45
CA ARG A 573 5.13 -22.50 -7.00
C ARG A 573 3.75 -21.93 -7.27
N ILE A 574 3.04 -22.49 -8.26
CA ILE A 574 1.65 -22.09 -8.54
C ILE A 574 0.75 -23.31 -8.37
N ILE A 575 -0.18 -23.24 -7.42
CA ILE A 575 -1.20 -24.26 -7.19
C ILE A 575 -2.51 -23.74 -7.78
N PRO A 576 -2.99 -24.29 -8.91
CA PRO A 576 -4.26 -23.89 -9.49
C PRO A 576 -5.43 -24.46 -8.69
N GLU A 577 -6.50 -23.68 -8.56
CA GLU A 577 -7.76 -24.13 -7.97
C GLU A 577 -8.85 -24.31 -9.03
N LEU A 578 -9.47 -25.50 -9.02
CA LEU A 578 -10.77 -25.75 -9.63
C LEU A 578 -11.78 -26.02 -8.52
N ASN A 579 -12.47 -24.97 -8.06
CA ASN A 579 -13.40 -25.08 -6.97
C ASN A 579 -14.75 -25.63 -7.44
N ALA A 580 -14.99 -26.94 -7.25
CA ALA A 580 -16.20 -27.63 -7.68
C ALA A 580 -16.61 -28.69 -6.64
N PRO A 581 -17.89 -28.83 -6.27
CA PRO A 581 -19.05 -28.62 -7.14
C PRO A 581 -19.82 -27.31 -6.91
N GLY A 582 -19.51 -26.58 -5.83
CA GLY A 582 -19.95 -25.20 -5.62
C GLY A 582 -19.11 -24.21 -6.42
N HIS A 583 -19.39 -22.92 -6.30
CA HIS A 583 -18.63 -21.83 -6.93
C HIS A 583 -18.36 -22.02 -8.45
N ILE A 584 -19.32 -22.55 -9.21
CA ILE A 584 -19.13 -22.96 -10.61
C ILE A 584 -20.07 -22.28 -11.61
N GLY A 585 -20.72 -21.18 -11.23
CA GLY A 585 -21.65 -20.42 -12.07
C GLY A 585 -21.17 -20.11 -13.50
N ALA A 586 -19.88 -19.86 -13.72
CA ALA A 586 -19.34 -19.63 -15.06
C ALA A 586 -19.35 -20.89 -15.94
N LEU A 587 -19.05 -22.06 -15.37
CA LEU A 587 -19.22 -23.35 -16.03
C LEU A 587 -20.70 -23.60 -16.33
N GLY A 588 -21.58 -23.26 -15.39
CA GLY A 588 -23.02 -23.36 -15.54
C GLY A 588 -23.60 -22.57 -16.71
N ARG A 589 -23.04 -21.40 -17.03
CA ARG A 589 -23.42 -20.63 -18.24
C ARG A 589 -22.98 -21.33 -19.52
N ALA A 590 -21.84 -22.01 -19.50
CA ALA A 590 -21.34 -22.75 -20.65
C ALA A 590 -22.11 -24.08 -20.87
N PHE A 591 -22.36 -24.80 -19.77
CA PHE A 591 -23.00 -26.12 -19.73
C PHE A 591 -24.10 -26.18 -18.66
N PRO A 592 -25.29 -25.58 -18.92
CA PRO A 592 -26.39 -25.55 -17.95
C PRO A 592 -26.84 -26.95 -17.52
N ASP A 593 -26.74 -27.91 -18.44
CA ASP A 593 -27.11 -29.31 -18.21
C ASP A 593 -26.18 -30.03 -17.24
N PHE A 594 -25.09 -29.43 -16.75
CA PHE A 594 -24.25 -30.01 -15.69
C PHE A 594 -24.70 -29.64 -14.29
N LEU A 595 -25.62 -28.68 -14.16
CA LEU A 595 -26.07 -28.20 -12.86
C LEU A 595 -27.30 -28.94 -12.35
N ILE A 596 -27.52 -28.85 -11.04
CA ILE A 596 -28.79 -29.23 -10.42
C ILE A 596 -29.85 -28.20 -10.82
N ASN A 597 -30.99 -28.67 -11.32
CA ASN A 597 -32.14 -27.81 -11.56
C ASN A 597 -32.82 -27.48 -10.23
N CYS A 598 -32.69 -26.24 -9.77
CA CYS A 598 -33.31 -25.73 -8.55
C CYS A 598 -34.64 -25.05 -8.90
N TYR A 599 -35.78 -25.60 -8.45
CA TYR A 599 -37.10 -25.11 -8.88
C TYR A 599 -37.51 -23.77 -8.26
N ASN A 600 -36.85 -23.30 -7.18
CA ASN A 600 -37.26 -22.12 -6.40
C ASN A 600 -36.16 -21.07 -6.10
N GLU A 601 -34.92 -21.25 -6.56
CA GLU A 601 -33.84 -20.29 -6.28
C GLU A 601 -33.00 -20.00 -7.53
N SER A 602 -32.80 -18.72 -7.83
CA SER A 602 -32.23 -18.25 -9.09
C SER A 602 -30.73 -17.95 -9.06
N THR A 603 -29.97 -18.31 -8.00
CA THR A 603 -28.64 -17.69 -7.81
C THR A 603 -27.48 -18.59 -7.41
N ARG A 604 -27.67 -19.88 -7.09
CA ARG A 604 -26.54 -20.76 -6.69
C ARG A 604 -26.50 -22.04 -7.52
N GLN A 605 -25.54 -22.08 -8.44
CA GLN A 605 -25.35 -23.15 -9.42
C GLN A 605 -24.36 -24.18 -8.87
N ILE A 606 -24.85 -25.39 -8.59
CA ILE A 606 -24.05 -26.51 -8.10
C ILE A 606 -24.06 -27.60 -9.17
N ILE A 607 -22.91 -28.25 -9.40
CA ILE A 607 -22.83 -29.44 -10.25
C ILE A 607 -23.80 -30.54 -9.75
N ASP A 608 -24.50 -31.18 -10.67
CA ASP A 608 -25.33 -32.36 -10.39
C ASP A 608 -24.45 -33.61 -10.35
N PRO A 609 -24.16 -34.16 -9.15
CA PRO A 609 -23.28 -35.32 -9.00
C PRO A 609 -23.92 -36.62 -9.49
N THR A 610 -25.19 -36.61 -9.91
CA THR A 610 -25.87 -37.80 -10.45
C THR A 610 -25.60 -38.01 -11.94
N LYS A 611 -25.09 -36.99 -12.63
CA LYS A 611 -24.78 -37.03 -14.06
C LYS A 611 -23.41 -37.65 -14.26
N THR A 612 -23.34 -38.73 -15.04
CA THR A 612 -22.06 -39.45 -15.25
C THR A 612 -21.09 -38.67 -16.12
N GLU A 613 -21.60 -37.84 -17.03
CA GLU A 613 -20.87 -37.05 -18.00
C GLU A 613 -19.97 -35.99 -17.34
N ILE A 614 -20.36 -35.49 -16.16
CA ILE A 614 -19.60 -34.45 -15.46
C ILE A 614 -18.24 -34.96 -14.99
N TYR A 615 -18.14 -36.24 -14.63
CA TYR A 615 -16.89 -36.83 -14.16
C TYR A 615 -15.87 -36.93 -15.28
N SER A 616 -16.30 -37.33 -16.48
CA SER A 616 -15.45 -37.32 -17.68
C SER A 616 -15.04 -35.90 -18.08
N PHE A 617 -15.96 -34.94 -17.96
CA PHE A 617 -15.68 -33.53 -18.20
C PHE A 617 -14.61 -32.98 -17.22
N ILE A 618 -14.80 -33.19 -15.91
CA ILE A 618 -13.85 -32.74 -14.87
C ILE A 618 -12.51 -33.44 -15.05
N GLU A 619 -12.48 -34.73 -15.40
CA GLU A 619 -11.23 -35.43 -15.70
C GLU A 619 -10.46 -34.77 -16.84
N ILE A 620 -11.13 -34.36 -17.92
CA ILE A 620 -10.48 -33.66 -19.04
C ILE A 620 -9.93 -32.30 -18.61
N ILE A 621 -10.71 -31.51 -17.85
CA ILE A 621 -10.26 -30.21 -17.35
C ILE A 621 -9.10 -30.35 -16.36
N LEU A 622 -9.17 -31.28 -15.41
CA LEU A 622 -8.09 -31.52 -14.46
C LEU A 622 -6.82 -32.04 -15.16
N LYS A 623 -6.95 -32.86 -16.22
CA LYS A 623 -5.80 -33.24 -17.06
C LYS A 623 -5.20 -32.03 -17.77
N GLU A 624 -6.02 -31.14 -18.30
CA GLU A 624 -5.54 -29.92 -18.96
C GLU A 624 -4.83 -28.97 -17.97
N ILE A 625 -5.40 -28.79 -16.77
CA ILE A 625 -4.76 -28.04 -15.68
C ILE A 625 -3.43 -28.71 -15.32
N LYS A 626 -3.42 -30.03 -15.09
CA LYS A 626 -2.19 -30.77 -14.75
C LYS A 626 -1.11 -30.66 -15.84
N GLN A 627 -1.49 -30.64 -17.11
CA GLN A 627 -0.59 -30.44 -18.25
C GLN A 627 -0.08 -29.00 -18.33
N THR A 628 -0.91 -28.01 -18.03
CA THR A 628 -0.53 -26.60 -18.03
C THR A 628 0.44 -26.28 -16.89
N PHE A 629 0.19 -26.86 -15.71
CA PHE A 629 0.99 -26.76 -14.49
C PHE A 629 1.79 -28.06 -14.26
N GLU A 630 2.51 -28.53 -15.29
CA GLU A 630 3.14 -29.86 -15.32
C GLU A 630 4.09 -30.14 -14.14
N ASN A 631 4.75 -29.10 -13.62
CA ASN A 631 5.77 -29.19 -12.57
C ASN A 631 5.19 -29.05 -11.15
N GLU A 632 3.91 -28.74 -11.02
CA GLU A 632 3.21 -28.75 -9.73
C GLU A 632 2.46 -30.07 -9.57
N PHE A 633 2.61 -30.70 -8.40
CA PHE A 633 1.93 -31.96 -8.09
C PHE A 633 0.56 -31.72 -7.46
N TYR A 634 0.37 -30.61 -6.79
CA TYR A 634 -0.88 -30.29 -6.11
C TYR A 634 -1.85 -29.54 -7.01
N ILE A 635 -3.12 -29.94 -6.95
CA ILE A 635 -4.25 -29.16 -7.46
C ILE A 635 -5.18 -28.91 -6.27
N HIS A 636 -5.62 -27.66 -6.09
CA HIS A 636 -6.64 -27.35 -5.11
C HIS A 636 -8.02 -27.63 -5.73
N LEU A 637 -8.80 -28.53 -5.11
CA LEU A 637 -10.11 -28.94 -5.61
C LEU A 637 -11.25 -28.09 -5.04
N GLY A 638 -10.94 -27.16 -4.13
CA GLY A 638 -11.89 -26.27 -3.48
C GLY A 638 -12.88 -27.05 -2.62
N MET A 639 -14.13 -27.17 -3.13
CA MET A 639 -15.27 -27.85 -2.50
C MET A 639 -15.80 -27.16 -1.24
N ASP A 640 -15.63 -25.85 -1.10
CA ASP A 640 -16.20 -25.05 -0.01
C ASP A 640 -17.65 -24.63 -0.28
N GLU A 641 -18.36 -24.30 0.82
CA GLU A 641 -19.66 -23.63 0.82
C GLU A 641 -20.75 -24.26 -0.04
N VAL A 642 -20.73 -25.59 -0.20
CA VAL A 642 -21.71 -26.29 -1.04
C VAL A 642 -23.10 -26.23 -0.40
N TYR A 643 -24.03 -25.56 -1.08
CA TYR A 643 -25.35 -25.27 -0.55
C TYR A 643 -26.36 -26.42 -0.76
N SER A 644 -26.84 -27.03 0.32
CA SER A 644 -27.65 -28.25 0.26
C SER A 644 -29.13 -28.02 -0.05
N ALA A 645 -29.68 -26.80 0.06
CA ALA A 645 -31.12 -26.61 -0.01
C ALA A 645 -31.70 -26.84 -1.42
N CYS A 646 -30.91 -26.64 -2.48
CA CYS A 646 -31.35 -26.99 -3.83
C CYS A 646 -31.57 -28.51 -3.99
N CYS A 647 -30.78 -29.32 -3.29
CA CYS A 647 -30.75 -30.77 -3.46
C CYS A 647 -32.00 -31.47 -2.91
N THR A 648 -32.65 -30.90 -1.88
CA THR A 648 -33.88 -31.47 -1.30
C THR A 648 -35.13 -31.26 -2.16
N SER A 649 -35.08 -30.34 -3.13
CA SER A 649 -36.21 -30.02 -4.01
C SER A 649 -36.25 -30.83 -5.31
N ASN A 650 -35.22 -31.62 -5.61
CA ASN A 650 -35.04 -32.26 -6.91
C ASN A 650 -35.36 -33.77 -6.88
N LEU A 651 -36.46 -34.15 -7.53
CA LEU A 651 -36.95 -35.54 -7.59
C LEU A 651 -35.97 -36.53 -8.23
N ASN A 652 -35.09 -36.09 -9.14
CA ASN A 652 -34.11 -36.97 -9.77
C ASN A 652 -32.96 -37.28 -8.79
N LEU A 653 -32.51 -36.29 -8.02
CA LEU A 653 -31.54 -36.50 -6.94
C LEU A 653 -32.11 -37.43 -5.87
N GLU A 654 -33.37 -37.22 -5.47
CA GLU A 654 -34.03 -38.09 -4.49
C GLU A 654 -34.06 -39.56 -4.96
N LYS A 655 -34.44 -39.81 -6.22
CA LYS A 655 -34.41 -41.16 -6.81
C LYS A 655 -33.01 -41.76 -6.83
N PHE A 656 -32.00 -40.97 -7.18
CA PHE A 656 -30.61 -41.44 -7.18
C PHE A 656 -30.14 -41.78 -5.77
N MET A 657 -30.41 -40.93 -4.78
CA MET A 657 -30.04 -41.17 -3.39
C MET A 657 -30.72 -42.41 -2.84
N ASN A 658 -32.03 -42.57 -3.07
CA ASN A 658 -32.78 -43.77 -2.66
C ASN A 658 -32.21 -45.05 -3.30
N LYS A 659 -31.91 -45.01 -4.61
CA LYS A 659 -31.31 -46.15 -5.32
C LYS A 659 -29.94 -46.53 -4.76
N ASN A 660 -29.14 -45.55 -4.36
CA ASN A 660 -27.79 -45.75 -3.83
C ASN A 660 -27.73 -45.87 -2.30
N LYS A 661 -28.89 -45.99 -1.63
CA LYS A 661 -29.00 -46.10 -0.15
C LYS A 661 -28.35 -44.92 0.59
N MET A 662 -28.41 -43.74 0.00
CA MET A 662 -27.93 -42.48 0.59
C MET A 662 -29.06 -41.84 1.38
N SER A 663 -28.78 -41.46 2.63
CA SER A 663 -29.80 -40.95 3.56
C SER A 663 -29.72 -39.44 3.75
N LYS A 664 -28.52 -38.88 3.60
CA LYS A 664 -28.23 -37.45 3.79
C LYS A 664 -27.50 -36.89 2.60
N TYR A 665 -27.62 -35.57 2.40
CA TYR A 665 -26.85 -34.87 1.37
C TYR A 665 -25.33 -35.06 1.52
N THR A 666 -24.84 -35.18 2.76
CA THR A 666 -23.43 -35.48 3.03
C THR A 666 -22.97 -36.83 2.44
N ASP A 667 -23.87 -37.83 2.32
CA ASP A 667 -23.56 -39.10 1.65
C ASP A 667 -23.34 -38.89 0.14
N LEU A 668 -24.12 -37.99 -0.47
CA LEU A 668 -23.99 -37.63 -1.89
C LEU A 668 -22.71 -36.81 -2.14
N MET A 669 -22.39 -35.88 -1.25
CA MET A 669 -21.13 -35.12 -1.31
C MET A 669 -19.92 -36.03 -1.13
N ARG A 670 -19.98 -36.99 -0.20
CA ARG A 670 -18.95 -38.02 -0.06
C ARG A 670 -18.75 -38.82 -1.35
N TYR A 671 -19.84 -39.19 -2.02
CA TYR A 671 -19.78 -39.86 -3.32
C TYR A 671 -19.09 -39.00 -4.38
N TYR A 672 -19.46 -37.72 -4.50
CA TYR A 672 -18.82 -36.79 -5.41
C TYR A 672 -17.33 -36.61 -5.10
N THR A 673 -16.98 -36.30 -3.85
CA THR A 673 -15.61 -36.09 -3.39
C THR A 673 -14.73 -37.30 -3.68
N SER A 674 -15.19 -38.52 -3.37
CA SER A 674 -14.45 -39.75 -3.70
C SER A 674 -14.14 -39.82 -5.19
N LYS A 675 -15.11 -39.55 -6.06
CA LYS A 675 -14.90 -39.60 -7.51
C LYS A 675 -13.89 -38.58 -8.00
N ILE A 676 -13.93 -37.34 -7.48
CA ILE A 676 -12.99 -36.30 -7.90
C ILE A 676 -11.58 -36.58 -7.38
N LEU A 677 -11.44 -37.10 -6.15
CA LEU A 677 -10.14 -37.52 -5.62
C LEU A 677 -9.55 -38.68 -6.42
N ASP A 678 -10.36 -39.68 -6.78
CA ASP A 678 -9.93 -40.79 -7.63
C ASP A 678 -9.47 -40.28 -9.00
N ILE A 679 -10.20 -39.34 -9.60
CA ILE A 679 -9.81 -38.71 -10.88
C ILE A 679 -8.47 -37.99 -10.73
N ALA A 680 -8.32 -37.14 -9.71
CA ALA A 680 -7.09 -36.40 -9.46
C ALA A 680 -5.89 -37.35 -9.28
N GLN A 681 -6.07 -38.42 -8.49
CA GLN A 681 -5.04 -39.43 -8.26
C GLN A 681 -4.69 -40.19 -9.56
N ASN A 682 -5.67 -40.59 -10.35
CA ASN A 682 -5.47 -41.32 -11.60
C ASN A 682 -4.71 -40.52 -12.66
N ILE A 683 -4.77 -39.19 -12.60
CA ILE A 683 -4.01 -38.29 -13.47
C ILE A 683 -2.65 -37.89 -12.88
N GLY A 684 -2.28 -38.47 -11.73
CA GLY A 684 -1.01 -38.23 -11.05
C GLY A 684 -0.96 -36.91 -10.25
N ALA A 685 -2.10 -36.31 -9.94
CA ALA A 685 -2.18 -35.13 -9.08
C ALA A 685 -2.39 -35.52 -7.61
N LYS A 686 -1.83 -34.72 -6.72
CA LYS A 686 -2.16 -34.68 -5.30
C LYS A 686 -3.22 -33.61 -5.06
N SER A 687 -4.03 -33.80 -4.04
CA SER A 687 -5.18 -32.93 -3.80
C SER A 687 -5.01 -32.07 -2.55
N MET A 688 -5.43 -30.82 -2.66
CA MET A 688 -5.74 -29.94 -1.53
C MET A 688 -7.25 -29.63 -1.56
N VAL A 689 -7.87 -29.49 -0.39
CA VAL A 689 -9.30 -29.17 -0.26
C VAL A 689 -9.53 -28.20 0.88
N TRP A 690 -10.57 -27.37 0.78
CA TRP A 690 -11.05 -26.59 1.92
C TRP A 690 -11.61 -27.51 3.00
N GLN A 691 -11.56 -27.05 4.26
CA GLN A 691 -12.00 -27.82 5.43
C GLN A 691 -13.45 -28.33 5.37
N ASP A 692 -14.32 -27.72 4.55
CA ASP A 692 -15.74 -28.07 4.44
C ASP A 692 -15.94 -29.54 4.11
N VAL A 693 -15.12 -30.08 3.20
CA VAL A 693 -15.18 -31.48 2.81
C VAL A 693 -14.96 -32.40 4.02
N TRP A 694 -13.98 -32.07 4.85
CA TRP A 694 -13.64 -32.85 6.03
C TRP A 694 -14.61 -32.64 7.20
N ASN A 695 -15.16 -31.42 7.35
CA ASN A 695 -16.14 -31.09 8.40
C ASN A 695 -17.42 -31.93 8.33
N ASP A 696 -17.81 -32.38 7.12
CA ASP A 696 -19.00 -33.21 6.88
C ASP A 696 -18.79 -34.71 7.23
N ASP A 697 -17.81 -35.01 8.10
CA ASP A 697 -17.37 -36.36 8.49
C ASP A 697 -17.03 -37.25 7.27
N VAL A 698 -16.50 -36.65 6.21
CA VAL A 698 -15.93 -37.38 5.08
C VAL A 698 -14.51 -37.77 5.45
N LYS A 699 -14.24 -39.09 5.52
CA LYS A 699 -12.87 -39.59 5.65
C LYS A 699 -12.13 -39.36 4.34
N LEU A 700 -11.13 -38.49 4.38
CA LEU A 700 -10.25 -38.22 3.26
C LEU A 700 -9.05 -39.17 3.31
N PRO A 701 -8.44 -39.51 2.16
CA PRO A 701 -7.12 -40.12 2.15
C PRO A 701 -6.10 -39.22 2.88
N LEU A 702 -5.18 -39.82 3.65
CA LEU A 702 -4.24 -39.07 4.51
C LEU A 702 -3.23 -38.22 3.71
N GLU A 703 -3.05 -38.53 2.44
CA GLU A 703 -2.24 -37.75 1.50
C GLU A 703 -2.88 -36.43 1.06
N VAL A 704 -4.19 -36.26 1.28
CA VAL A 704 -4.91 -35.01 0.99
C VAL A 704 -4.53 -33.97 2.03
N VAL A 705 -4.20 -32.77 1.57
CA VAL A 705 -3.96 -31.61 2.44
C VAL A 705 -5.28 -30.91 2.71
N ILE A 706 -5.53 -30.59 3.98
CA ILE A 706 -6.72 -29.84 4.41
C ILE A 706 -6.33 -28.39 4.62
N GLU A 707 -7.08 -27.47 4.00
CA GLU A 707 -6.92 -26.03 4.21
C GLU A 707 -8.02 -25.48 5.13
N ILE A 708 -7.62 -24.99 6.31
CA ILE A 708 -8.53 -24.49 7.35
C ILE A 708 -8.72 -22.99 7.18
N TRP A 709 -9.94 -22.56 6.87
CA TRP A 709 -10.26 -21.18 6.48
C TRP A 709 -11.35 -20.51 7.33
N LYS A 710 -12.14 -21.28 8.10
CA LYS A 710 -13.21 -20.73 8.94
C LYS A 710 -12.63 -20.15 10.22
N ASP A 711 -12.92 -18.87 10.47
CA ASP A 711 -12.40 -18.11 11.63
C ASP A 711 -12.86 -18.67 12.98
N ASP A 712 -14.08 -19.19 13.06
CA ASP A 712 -14.63 -19.69 14.31
C ASP A 712 -13.95 -21.00 14.72
N SER A 713 -13.29 -21.00 15.89
CA SER A 713 -12.65 -22.19 16.46
C SER A 713 -11.58 -22.85 15.58
N TRP A 714 -10.90 -22.10 14.71
CA TRP A 714 -9.87 -22.63 13.80
C TRP A 714 -8.80 -23.46 14.53
N SER A 715 -8.42 -23.09 15.76
CA SER A 715 -7.42 -23.82 16.55
C SER A 715 -7.88 -25.24 16.93
N THR A 716 -9.18 -25.39 17.20
CA THR A 716 -9.80 -26.69 17.50
C THR A 716 -9.82 -27.57 16.26
N TYR A 717 -10.20 -27.00 15.11
CA TYR A 717 -10.17 -27.72 13.83
C TYR A 717 -8.75 -28.12 13.45
N LEU A 718 -7.77 -27.24 13.65
CA LEU A 718 -6.35 -27.51 13.44
C LEU A 718 -5.89 -28.70 14.29
N SER A 719 -6.15 -28.65 15.60
CA SER A 719 -5.77 -29.75 16.49
C SER A 719 -6.44 -31.07 16.11
N LYS A 720 -7.72 -31.04 15.73
CA LYS A 720 -8.46 -32.24 15.32
C LYS A 720 -7.88 -32.83 14.03
N ALA A 721 -7.70 -32.03 12.97
CA ALA A 721 -7.17 -32.51 11.69
C ALA A 721 -5.75 -33.10 11.81
N ILE A 722 -4.87 -32.43 12.57
CA ILE A 722 -3.51 -32.93 12.83
C ILE A 722 -3.53 -34.25 13.60
N ASN A 723 -4.36 -34.36 14.65
CA ASN A 723 -4.47 -35.58 15.46
C ASN A 723 -5.10 -36.75 14.69
N GLU A 724 -5.89 -36.46 13.66
CA GLU A 724 -6.39 -37.47 12.70
C GLU A 724 -5.35 -37.87 11.65
N GLY A 725 -4.21 -37.17 11.58
CA GLY A 725 -3.06 -37.53 10.76
C GLY A 725 -2.92 -36.77 9.43
N TYR A 726 -3.74 -35.75 9.18
CA TYR A 726 -3.68 -34.96 7.95
C TYR A 726 -2.60 -33.90 7.99
N ASN A 727 -2.03 -33.57 6.83
CA ASN A 727 -1.27 -32.35 6.65
C ASN A 727 -2.24 -31.17 6.49
N VAL A 728 -1.90 -30.04 7.10
CA VAL A 728 -2.79 -28.89 7.21
C VAL A 728 -2.09 -27.60 6.77
N VAL A 729 -2.78 -26.81 5.95
CA VAL A 729 -2.47 -25.41 5.68
C VAL A 729 -3.49 -24.55 6.43
N LEU A 730 -3.01 -23.50 7.11
CA LEU A 730 -3.85 -22.60 7.88
C LEU A 730 -4.05 -21.25 7.18
N ALA A 731 -5.29 -20.95 6.81
CA ALA A 731 -5.69 -19.70 6.15
C ALA A 731 -6.61 -18.82 7.01
N ALA A 732 -7.40 -19.43 7.91
CA ALA A 732 -8.42 -18.77 8.73
C ALA A 732 -7.96 -17.43 9.36
N PRO A 733 -6.92 -17.38 10.21
CA PRO A 733 -6.48 -16.13 10.83
C PRO A 733 -5.92 -15.08 9.87
N PHE A 734 -5.71 -15.44 8.60
CA PHE A 734 -5.01 -14.66 7.58
C PHE A 734 -5.91 -14.28 6.40
N ASN A 735 -7.24 -14.16 6.63
CA ASN A 735 -8.14 -13.62 5.64
C ASN A 735 -7.97 -12.10 5.50
N LEU A 736 -7.28 -11.67 4.44
CA LEU A 736 -7.00 -10.27 4.15
C LEU A 736 -8.01 -9.65 3.19
N SER A 737 -8.97 -10.40 2.66
CA SER A 737 -10.01 -9.85 1.78
C SER A 737 -10.92 -8.84 2.52
N MET A 738 -11.27 -9.18 3.75
CA MET A 738 -12.14 -8.38 4.60
C MET A 738 -11.36 -7.20 5.20
N MET A 739 -11.92 -6.00 5.05
CA MET A 739 -11.48 -4.83 5.79
C MET A 739 -12.37 -4.69 7.02
N SER A 740 -11.83 -4.86 8.20
CA SER A 740 -12.51 -4.50 9.44
C SER A 740 -12.44 -2.98 9.63
N TYR A 741 -13.25 -2.22 8.91
CA TYR A 741 -13.53 -0.85 9.34
C TYR A 741 -14.51 -0.92 10.52
N ARG A 742 -14.01 -1.32 11.68
CA ARG A 742 -14.82 -1.31 12.89
C ARG A 742 -15.21 0.15 13.16
N LYS A 743 -16.51 0.39 13.33
CA LYS A 743 -17.13 1.69 13.62
C LYS A 743 -16.68 2.19 15.01
N TYR A 744 -15.42 2.56 15.16
CA TYR A 744 -14.81 2.96 16.43
C TYR A 744 -13.85 4.15 16.26
N ASP A 745 -13.65 4.80 17.39
CA ASP A 745 -13.22 6.19 17.60
C ASP A 745 -11.90 6.59 16.94
N LYS A 746 -11.76 7.90 16.66
CA LYS A 746 -10.68 8.57 15.93
C LYS A 746 -9.32 8.58 16.67
N SER A 747 -8.81 7.43 17.08
CA SER A 747 -7.45 7.30 17.62
C SER A 747 -6.62 6.37 16.76
N ASP A 748 -5.32 6.65 16.63
CA ASP A 748 -4.30 5.82 15.96
C ASP A 748 -4.16 4.39 16.49
N SER A 749 -5.06 3.96 17.39
CA SER A 749 -5.06 2.64 18.03
C SER A 749 -5.59 1.51 17.13
N VAL A 750 -6.35 1.78 16.07
CA VAL A 750 -7.04 0.73 15.31
C VAL A 750 -6.08 -0.09 14.44
N MET A 751 -5.18 0.56 13.70
CA MET A 751 -4.19 -0.15 12.88
C MET A 751 -3.18 -0.91 13.75
N ASN A 752 -2.79 -0.32 14.89
CA ASN A 752 -1.94 -0.99 15.88
C ASN A 752 -2.64 -2.19 16.54
N ALA A 753 -3.95 -2.11 16.80
CA ALA A 753 -4.71 -3.21 17.38
C ALA A 753 -4.91 -4.38 16.40
N GLU A 754 -5.17 -4.11 15.12
CA GLU A 754 -5.32 -5.17 14.10
C GLU A 754 -3.98 -5.81 13.72
N PHE A 755 -2.95 -4.97 13.53
CA PHE A 755 -1.58 -5.45 13.32
C PHE A 755 -1.11 -6.31 14.49
N SER A 756 -1.27 -5.83 15.73
CA SER A 756 -0.94 -6.60 16.94
C SER A 756 -1.77 -7.87 17.04
N LYS A 757 -3.05 -7.85 16.67
CA LYS A 757 -3.90 -9.05 16.67
C LYS A 757 -3.36 -10.11 15.72
N TRP A 758 -3.04 -9.77 14.47
CA TRP A 758 -2.50 -10.73 13.49
C TRP A 758 -1.08 -11.16 13.82
N TYR A 759 -0.25 -10.23 14.28
CA TYR A 759 1.14 -10.48 14.60
C TYR A 759 1.32 -11.25 15.93
N ASN A 760 0.36 -11.23 16.85
CA ASN A 760 0.45 -12.02 18.10
C ASN A 760 -0.33 -13.34 18.05
N ILE A 761 -0.78 -13.78 16.87
CA ILE A 761 -1.42 -15.10 16.73
C ILE A 761 -0.40 -16.19 17.04
N ASP A 762 -0.70 -16.97 18.07
CA ASP A 762 -0.03 -18.25 18.31
C ASP A 762 -0.72 -19.31 17.44
N LEU A 763 -0.02 -19.76 16.39
CA LEU A 763 -0.52 -20.78 15.46
C LEU A 763 -0.81 -22.13 16.12
N PHE A 764 -0.24 -22.38 17.30
CA PHE A 764 -0.48 -23.59 18.10
C PHE A 764 -1.27 -23.29 19.37
N ALA A 765 -1.95 -22.14 19.45
CA ALA A 765 -2.84 -21.82 20.55
C ALA A 765 -3.84 -22.96 20.74
N ASN A 766 -3.92 -23.50 21.96
CA ASN A 766 -4.80 -24.64 22.31
C ASN A 766 -4.54 -25.96 21.55
N PHE A 767 -3.40 -26.10 20.86
CA PHE A 767 -3.03 -27.37 20.24
C PHE A 767 -2.65 -28.41 21.31
N ILE A 768 -3.31 -29.57 21.28
CA ILE A 768 -3.03 -30.71 22.15
C ILE A 768 -2.42 -31.83 21.30
N GLY A 769 -1.10 -32.01 21.39
CA GLY A 769 -0.36 -33.04 20.68
C GLY A 769 1.16 -32.90 20.88
N ASP A 770 1.93 -33.88 20.41
CA ASP A 770 3.39 -33.86 20.49
C ASP A 770 4.05 -33.05 19.35
N GLU A 771 5.36 -32.89 19.40
CA GLU A 771 6.12 -32.15 18.39
C GLU A 771 6.06 -32.81 17.00
N THR A 772 5.92 -34.14 16.94
CA THR A 772 5.77 -34.87 15.69
C THR A 772 4.45 -34.53 15.00
N ALA A 773 3.36 -34.46 15.77
CA ALA A 773 2.06 -34.05 15.29
C ALA A 773 2.09 -32.60 14.78
N ARG A 774 2.80 -31.69 15.47
CA ARG A 774 2.95 -30.29 15.03
C ARG A 774 3.55 -30.14 13.64
N LYS A 775 4.42 -31.06 13.20
CA LYS A 775 5.02 -31.04 11.84
C LYS A 775 3.99 -31.23 10.71
N ARG A 776 2.77 -31.66 11.04
CA ARG A 776 1.67 -31.76 10.08
C ARG A 776 1.03 -30.41 9.76
N LEU A 777 1.24 -29.38 10.58
CA LEU A 777 1.03 -28.00 10.14
C LEU A 777 2.20 -27.66 9.20
N ILE A 778 1.93 -27.72 7.91
CA ILE A 778 2.95 -27.52 6.87
C ILE A 778 3.12 -26.05 6.48
N GLY A 779 2.25 -25.17 6.98
CA GLY A 779 2.37 -23.73 6.83
C GLY A 779 1.03 -23.02 6.81
N GLY A 780 0.96 -21.89 6.10
CA GLY A 780 -0.24 -21.07 6.06
C GLY A 780 -0.35 -20.23 4.79
N GLU A 781 -1.49 -19.56 4.67
CA GLU A 781 -1.84 -18.82 3.48
C GLU A 781 -2.53 -17.50 3.82
N ALA A 782 -2.06 -16.40 3.23
CA ALA A 782 -2.76 -15.13 3.28
C ALA A 782 -3.77 -15.06 2.13
N THR A 783 -5.06 -14.97 2.43
CA THR A 783 -6.10 -15.06 1.40
C THR A 783 -6.63 -13.68 0.97
N LEU A 784 -6.84 -13.52 -0.33
CA LEU A 784 -7.41 -12.31 -0.94
C LEU A 784 -8.53 -12.68 -1.91
N CYS A 785 -9.70 -13.00 -1.36
CA CYS A 785 -10.93 -13.19 -2.12
C CYS A 785 -11.29 -11.94 -2.94
N GLY A 786 -11.82 -12.16 -4.14
CA GLY A 786 -11.91 -11.14 -5.19
C GLY A 786 -13.21 -10.32 -5.20
N GLU A 787 -14.16 -10.54 -4.29
CA GLU A 787 -15.50 -9.91 -4.36
C GLU A 787 -15.45 -8.38 -4.33
N PHE A 788 -14.49 -7.83 -3.59
CA PHE A 788 -14.25 -6.39 -3.44
C PHE A 788 -12.83 -5.99 -3.85
N VAL A 789 -12.16 -6.87 -4.59
CA VAL A 789 -10.74 -6.74 -4.92
C VAL A 789 -10.52 -6.90 -6.42
N ASP A 790 -9.83 -5.95 -7.01
CA ASP A 790 -9.51 -5.92 -8.43
C ASP A 790 -8.10 -5.32 -8.67
N ASP A 791 -7.79 -5.03 -9.92
CA ASP A 791 -6.51 -4.43 -10.33
C ASP A 791 -6.16 -3.11 -9.61
N PHE A 792 -7.16 -2.35 -9.18
CA PHE A 792 -6.94 -1.01 -8.64
C PHE A 792 -6.60 -1.02 -7.16
N ASN A 793 -7.06 -2.05 -6.43
CA ASN A 793 -6.91 -2.09 -4.97
C ASN A 793 -6.22 -3.35 -4.45
N SER A 794 -5.99 -4.39 -5.26
CA SER A 794 -5.37 -5.66 -4.84
C SER A 794 -4.04 -5.47 -4.12
N LEU A 795 -3.13 -4.69 -4.71
CA LEU A 795 -1.81 -4.44 -4.13
C LEU A 795 -1.88 -3.67 -2.81
N SER A 796 -2.61 -2.55 -2.75
CA SER A 796 -2.70 -1.69 -1.56
C SER A 796 -3.54 -2.30 -0.45
N ARG A 797 -4.49 -3.17 -0.80
CA ARG A 797 -5.25 -3.97 0.15
C ARG A 797 -4.35 -5.05 0.73
N PHE A 798 -3.63 -5.80 -0.10
CA PHE A 798 -2.87 -6.95 0.38
C PHE A 798 -1.57 -6.54 1.09
N TRP A 799 -0.82 -5.60 0.52
CA TRP A 799 0.44 -5.09 1.03
C TRP A 799 0.24 -3.73 1.69
N PRO A 800 0.78 -3.50 2.91
CA PRO A 800 1.76 -4.30 3.64
C PRO A 800 1.18 -5.34 4.61
N ARG A 801 -0.14 -5.60 4.63
CA ARG A 801 -0.75 -6.50 5.64
C ARG A 801 -0.19 -7.93 5.59
N ALA A 802 0.05 -8.45 4.38
CA ALA A 802 0.64 -9.78 4.18
C ALA A 802 2.09 -9.92 4.70
N LEU A 803 2.79 -8.82 5.02
CA LEU A 803 4.12 -8.89 5.64
C LEU A 803 4.08 -9.63 6.98
N VAL A 804 3.01 -9.45 7.76
CA VAL A 804 2.81 -10.15 9.03
C VAL A 804 2.80 -11.66 8.83
N VAL A 805 2.10 -12.12 7.79
CA VAL A 805 1.99 -13.55 7.46
C VAL A 805 3.34 -14.08 6.98
N ALA A 806 4.08 -13.30 6.18
CA ALA A 806 5.43 -13.66 5.75
C ALA A 806 6.36 -13.93 6.96
N GLU A 807 6.41 -13.02 7.93
CA GLU A 807 7.25 -13.18 9.12
C GLU A 807 6.79 -14.36 9.98
N LYS A 808 5.48 -14.55 10.15
CA LYS A 808 4.96 -15.69 10.92
C LYS A 808 5.28 -17.05 10.33
N LEU A 809 5.31 -17.14 9.01
CA LEU A 809 5.58 -18.40 8.33
C LEU A 809 7.07 -18.65 8.08
N TRP A 810 7.91 -17.61 8.21
CA TRP A 810 9.36 -17.71 8.03
C TRP A 810 10.13 -17.78 9.35
N SER A 811 9.92 -16.81 10.25
CA SER A 811 10.76 -16.57 11.43
C SER A 811 10.43 -17.51 12.60
N LEU A 812 11.33 -17.53 13.59
CA LEU A 812 11.16 -18.34 14.80
C LEU A 812 9.94 -17.87 15.64
N PRO A 813 9.32 -18.77 16.44
CA PRO A 813 8.12 -18.44 17.21
C PRO A 813 8.30 -17.31 18.24
N ASP A 814 9.52 -17.14 18.75
CA ASP A 814 9.89 -16.13 19.75
C ASP A 814 10.16 -14.74 19.15
N VAL A 815 10.15 -14.61 17.82
CA VAL A 815 10.10 -13.32 17.13
C VAL A 815 8.69 -12.72 17.28
N ASN A 816 8.41 -12.17 18.46
CA ASN A 816 7.10 -11.67 18.86
C ASN A 816 7.13 -10.30 19.57
N ASN A 817 8.31 -9.66 19.69
CA ASN A 817 8.44 -8.37 20.33
C ASN A 817 7.87 -7.25 19.45
N MET A 818 6.71 -6.72 19.84
CA MET A 818 5.99 -5.68 19.10
C MET A 818 6.80 -4.40 18.86
N TYR A 819 7.72 -4.03 19.77
CA TYR A 819 8.53 -2.82 19.60
C TYR A 819 9.54 -2.98 18.45
N ASP A 820 10.25 -4.11 18.42
CA ASP A 820 11.23 -4.43 17.37
C ASP A 820 10.55 -4.59 16.00
N VAL A 821 9.45 -5.35 15.97
CA VAL A 821 8.69 -5.66 14.76
C VAL A 821 8.13 -4.41 14.10
N THR A 822 7.66 -3.44 14.88
CA THR A 822 7.07 -2.21 14.34
C THR A 822 8.10 -1.43 13.50
N GLY A 823 9.33 -1.29 14.01
CA GLY A 823 10.41 -0.62 13.27
C GLY A 823 10.74 -1.34 11.96
N ARG A 824 10.98 -2.66 12.01
CA ARG A 824 11.31 -3.47 10.83
C ARG A 824 10.19 -3.48 9.80
N PHE A 825 8.93 -3.55 10.23
CA PHE A 825 7.77 -3.51 9.35
C PHE A 825 7.70 -2.20 8.57
N HIS A 826 7.90 -1.06 9.23
CA HIS A 826 7.90 0.25 8.57
C HIS A 826 9.03 0.39 7.56
N ILE A 827 10.24 -0.07 7.91
CA ILE A 827 11.37 -0.09 6.99
C ILE A 827 11.06 -0.96 5.76
N GLN A 828 10.54 -2.18 5.96
CA GLN A 828 10.21 -3.07 4.85
C GLN A 828 9.10 -2.49 3.96
N ARG A 829 8.06 -1.90 4.55
CA ARG A 829 7.02 -1.18 3.81
C ARG A 829 7.62 -0.08 2.93
N SER A 830 8.53 0.72 3.47
CA SER A 830 9.21 1.79 2.72
C SER A 830 10.09 1.23 1.60
N ARG A 831 10.82 0.14 1.82
CA ARG A 831 11.60 -0.54 0.77
C ARG A 831 10.72 -0.96 -0.40
N LEU A 832 9.58 -1.60 -0.13
CA LEU A 832 8.67 -2.08 -1.18
C LEU A 832 8.06 -0.91 -1.97
N HIS A 833 7.78 0.21 -1.31
CA HIS A 833 7.34 1.43 -1.99
C HIS A 833 8.43 2.02 -2.90
N ASN A 834 9.67 2.10 -2.42
CA ASN A 834 10.81 2.61 -3.21
C ASN A 834 11.12 1.74 -4.44
N LEU A 835 10.82 0.45 -4.37
CA LEU A 835 10.90 -0.46 -5.52
C LEU A 835 9.75 -0.26 -6.53
N SER A 836 8.90 0.75 -6.36
CA SER A 836 7.74 1.07 -7.20
C SER A 836 6.73 -0.09 -7.31
N MET A 837 6.63 -0.90 -6.25
CA MET A 837 5.84 -2.14 -6.30
C MET A 837 4.34 -1.93 -6.07
N TYR A 838 3.93 -0.84 -5.41
CA TYR A 838 2.52 -0.47 -5.25
C TYR A 838 2.28 1.01 -4.96
#